data_AF-A0A917SPA7-F1
#
_entry.id   AF-A0A917SPA7-F1
#
_cell.length_a   1.000
_cell.length_b   1.000
_cell.length_c   1.000
_cell.angle_alpha   90.00
_cell.angle_beta   90.00
_cell.angle_gamma   90.00
#
_symmetry.space_group_name_H-M   'P 1'
#
loop_
_entity.id
_entity.type
_entity.pdbx_description
1 polymer ?
#
loop_
_entity_poly.entity_id
_entity_poly.type
_entity_poly.pdbx_seq_one_letter_code
_entity_poly.pdbx_strand_id
1 'polypeptide(L)'
;MARSVYIASPEGDSGKSTVALGVVDLLTRRVGRVGVFRPLAASATETDLVVELLLSHPLVRQDYADALGVTYEAMHRDPDTALGEIVRRFRELSTRFDVLVVLGSDYTDVSTPSELAFNARVAANLGTPVVLVVHGRSRTPAEIRTTADVARMELAAAHAHPVAVIANRVADADVDEVRQALGEGSTWPVSVIPEIPLLSAPTVGRLMAACGGRMISGNPQWLDRVALGFVVAAMSLPNVLTRLHPDATVIAPGDRPDLLPGLVLAHQSGTFPHLSAIVLTGGYPPPESVTRLLDGVPTDLPVLLSDLDTFETATLLAGVRGRLTAGQRVKVETALRVFAESVDGAALLESFDVARSGVVTPLMFQYQLLERARADRRHIVLPEGDDDRILTATATLLRLGVARLTLLGDETAIRARASALGMDISEAAVVSPDDPELVERFAAEYTRLRAAKGMTLQRARETVRDVSYFGTMMVHLGLADGMVSGATHTTAHTIRPSFEIIKTAPGTAIVSSVFLMCLTDRVLVYGDCAVNPDPTAEQLADIAVSSAATAARFGIEPRVALLSYSTGTSGGGADVDKVRAATDLVKRARPDLLVEGPIQYDAAVDAGVARSKLPGSAVAGRATVLIFPDLNTGNNTYKAVQRSAGAVAIGPVLQGLNKPVNDLSRGALVADIVNTVAITAIQAAEAAGATEVPAGAGTAEVAR
;
A
#
# COMPACT_ATOMS: atom_id res chain seq x y z
N MET A 1 -10.60 -8.50 -0.85
CA MET A 1 -9.84 -7.48 -0.08
C MET A 1 -10.83 -6.63 0.69
N ALA A 2 -10.49 -6.27 1.93
CA ALA A 2 -11.21 -5.23 2.67
C ALA A 2 -11.27 -3.93 1.85
N ARG A 3 -12.35 -3.17 2.02
CA ARG A 3 -12.37 -1.78 1.57
C ARG A 3 -11.40 -0.97 2.42
N SER A 4 -10.91 0.14 1.89
CA SER A 4 -10.13 1.07 2.69
C SER A 4 -10.32 2.50 2.24
N VAL A 5 -10.06 3.44 3.13
CA VAL A 5 -9.98 4.88 2.83
C VAL A 5 -8.78 5.47 3.54
N TYR A 6 -8.02 6.32 2.85
CA TYR A 6 -6.82 6.97 3.36
C TYR A 6 -7.14 8.44 3.61
N ILE A 7 -6.99 8.90 4.84
CA ILE A 7 -7.25 10.29 5.20
C ILE A 7 -5.90 10.99 5.28
N ALA A 8 -5.60 11.85 4.31
CA ALA A 8 -4.35 12.59 4.22
C ALA A 8 -4.59 14.09 4.38
N SER A 9 -3.56 14.82 4.76
CA SER A 9 -3.54 16.29 4.84
C SER A 9 -2.23 16.77 4.22
N PRO A 10 -2.18 17.91 3.52
CA PRO A 10 -0.91 18.46 3.04
C PRO A 10 -0.04 19.07 4.15
N GLU A 11 -0.62 19.25 5.34
CA GLU A 11 -0.08 20.07 6.42
C GLU A 11 -0.60 19.62 7.79
N GLY A 12 0.09 20.02 8.85
CA GLY A 12 -0.34 19.80 10.23
C GLY A 12 -1.56 20.65 10.62
N ASP A 13 -2.14 20.33 11.78
CA ASP A 13 -3.24 21.10 12.40
C ASP A 13 -4.49 21.32 11.51
N SER A 14 -4.71 20.48 10.49
CA SER A 14 -5.89 20.52 9.63
C SER A 14 -7.17 19.99 10.28
N GLY A 15 -7.09 19.51 11.53
CA GLY A 15 -8.20 18.84 12.20
C GLY A 15 -8.59 17.51 11.56
N LYS A 16 -7.63 16.84 10.90
CA LYS A 16 -7.76 15.50 10.30
C LYS A 16 -8.42 14.47 11.24
N SER A 17 -8.18 14.57 12.55
CA SER A 17 -8.79 13.69 13.56
C SER A 17 -10.32 13.82 13.62
N THR A 18 -10.89 15.02 13.44
CA THR A 18 -12.35 15.23 13.35
C THR A 18 -12.93 14.48 12.15
N VAL A 19 -12.27 14.61 10.99
CA VAL A 19 -12.68 13.92 9.77
C VAL A 19 -12.56 12.40 9.93
N ALA A 20 -11.44 11.92 10.47
CA ALA A 20 -11.23 10.49 10.69
C ALA A 20 -12.25 9.87 11.65
N LEU A 21 -12.58 10.57 12.74
CA LEU A 21 -13.59 10.14 13.69
C LEU A 21 -14.98 10.07 13.02
N GLY A 22 -15.34 11.09 12.24
CA GLY A 22 -16.59 11.11 11.48
C GLY A 22 -16.68 9.99 10.43
N VAL A 23 -15.59 9.71 9.73
CA VAL A 23 -15.51 8.61 8.75
C VAL A 23 -15.64 7.25 9.43
N VAL A 24 -15.02 7.04 10.60
CA VAL A 24 -15.17 5.80 11.39
C VAL A 24 -16.64 5.61 11.84
N ASP A 25 -17.26 6.65 12.40
CA ASP A 25 -18.68 6.59 12.80
C ASP A 25 -19.61 6.33 11.60
N LEU A 26 -19.36 7.00 10.47
CA LEU A 26 -20.10 6.79 9.23
C LEU A 26 -19.98 5.34 8.70
N LEU A 27 -18.78 4.78 8.69
CA LEU A 27 -18.51 3.42 8.22
C LEU A 27 -19.08 2.35 9.14
N THR A 28 -18.97 2.53 10.47
CA THR A 28 -19.51 1.57 11.45
C THR A 28 -21.05 1.50 11.43
N ARG A 29 -21.73 2.54 10.92
CA ARG A 29 -23.20 2.53 10.73
C ARG A 29 -23.67 1.79 9.48
N ARG A 30 -22.82 1.66 8.45
CA ARG A 30 -23.19 1.04 7.15
C ARG A 30 -22.52 -0.29 6.86
N VAL A 31 -21.36 -0.55 7.43
CA VAL A 31 -20.49 -1.69 7.08
C VAL A 31 -20.17 -2.50 8.35
N GLY A 32 -19.70 -3.74 8.16
CA GLY A 32 -19.34 -4.68 9.23
C GLY A 32 -18.14 -4.24 10.08
N ARG A 33 -17.13 -5.10 10.23
CA ARG A 33 -15.98 -4.86 11.11
C ARG A 33 -15.09 -3.75 10.53
N VAL A 34 -15.05 -2.60 11.20
CA VAL A 34 -14.17 -1.48 10.86
C VAL A 34 -12.88 -1.56 11.68
N GLY A 35 -11.75 -1.43 11.00
CA GLY A 35 -10.42 -1.30 11.62
C GLY A 35 -9.79 0.05 11.28
N VAL A 36 -8.78 0.43 12.07
CA VAL A 36 -8.00 1.66 11.94
C VAL A 36 -6.54 1.28 11.70
N PHE A 37 -5.86 2.02 10.82
CA PHE A 37 -4.44 1.81 10.58
C PHE A 37 -3.70 3.14 10.46
N ARG A 38 -2.58 3.28 11.17
CA ARG A 38 -1.69 4.43 11.18
C ARG A 38 -0.34 4.01 10.59
N PRO A 39 -0.07 4.26 9.29
CA PRO A 39 1.15 3.81 8.64
C PRO A 39 2.42 4.37 9.28
N LEU A 40 2.37 5.64 9.72
CA LEU A 40 3.48 6.33 10.38
C LEU A 40 3.08 6.79 11.78
N ALA A 41 3.70 6.19 12.80
CA ALA A 41 3.59 6.62 14.18
C ALA A 41 4.73 7.60 14.53
N ALA A 42 4.42 8.66 15.28
CA ALA A 42 5.38 9.67 15.73
C ALA A 42 6.53 9.06 16.55
N SER A 43 6.20 8.09 17.41
CA SER A 43 7.14 7.44 18.32
C SER A 43 6.75 5.98 18.53
N ALA A 44 7.71 5.14 18.91
CA ALA A 44 7.46 3.79 19.41
C ALA A 44 7.02 3.76 20.88
N THR A 45 7.31 4.83 21.64
CA THR A 45 7.12 4.88 23.10
C THR A 45 5.95 5.75 23.53
N GLU A 46 5.59 6.77 22.73
CA GLU A 46 4.46 7.64 23.03
C GLU A 46 3.18 7.15 22.35
N THR A 47 2.06 7.25 23.06
CA THR A 47 0.73 6.89 22.54
C THR A 47 0.26 7.89 21.49
N ASP A 48 -0.13 7.39 20.32
CA ASP A 48 -0.84 8.14 19.29
C ASP A 48 -2.28 8.37 19.75
N LEU A 49 -2.52 9.58 20.25
CA LEU A 49 -3.81 10.01 20.80
C LEU A 49 -4.95 9.96 19.77
N VAL A 50 -4.64 10.09 18.48
CA VAL A 50 -5.68 10.02 17.44
C VAL A 50 -6.07 8.57 17.20
N VAL A 51 -5.11 7.64 17.14
CA VAL A 51 -5.40 6.21 17.06
C VAL A 51 -6.20 5.76 18.29
N GLU A 52 -5.77 6.13 19.49
CA GLU A 52 -6.50 5.83 20.73
C GLU A 52 -7.94 6.37 20.69
N LEU A 53 -8.13 7.61 20.23
CA LEU A 53 -9.46 8.18 20.02
C LEU A 53 -10.32 7.34 19.07
N LEU A 54 -9.80 6.94 17.91
CA LEU A 54 -10.57 6.17 16.94
C LEU A 54 -10.90 4.76 17.45
N LEU A 55 -9.98 4.12 18.18
CA LEU A 55 -10.18 2.81 18.78
C LEU A 55 -11.14 2.84 19.98
N SER A 56 -11.31 3.99 20.64
CA SER A 56 -12.29 4.17 21.72
C SER A 56 -13.74 4.12 21.24
N HIS A 57 -13.98 4.15 19.92
CA HIS A 57 -15.32 4.03 19.35
C HIS A 57 -15.93 2.66 19.70
N PRO A 58 -17.16 2.57 20.26
CA PRO A 58 -17.71 1.32 20.82
C PRO A 58 -17.81 0.14 19.84
N LEU A 59 -17.91 0.43 18.54
CA LEU A 59 -18.04 -0.57 17.47
C LEU A 59 -16.71 -0.97 16.82
N VAL A 60 -15.60 -0.33 17.20
CA VAL A 60 -14.26 -0.70 16.72
C VAL A 60 -13.65 -1.68 17.72
N ARG A 61 -13.30 -2.88 17.24
CA ARG A 61 -12.70 -3.95 18.06
C ARG A 61 -11.33 -4.31 17.51
N GLN A 62 -10.31 -3.60 17.97
CA GLN A 62 -8.94 -3.76 17.52
C GLN A 62 -7.96 -3.37 18.63
N ASP A 63 -6.86 -4.10 18.73
CA ASP A 63 -5.79 -3.78 19.67
C ASP A 63 -4.94 -2.62 19.15
N TYR A 64 -4.49 -1.74 20.05
CA TYR A 64 -3.72 -0.55 19.70
C TYR A 64 -2.44 -0.86 18.92
N ALA A 65 -1.69 -1.89 19.33
CA ALA A 65 -0.46 -2.29 18.67
C ALA A 65 -0.66 -2.73 17.21
N ASP A 66 -1.81 -3.37 16.92
CA ASP A 66 -2.16 -3.81 15.57
C ASP A 66 -2.48 -2.62 14.65
N ALA A 67 -2.91 -1.49 15.20
CA ALA A 67 -3.24 -0.30 14.43
C ALA A 67 -2.01 0.47 13.93
N LEU A 68 -0.80 0.15 14.38
CA LEU A 68 0.41 0.89 14.05
C LEU A 68 1.23 0.21 12.94
N GLY A 69 1.70 1.01 12.00
CA GLY A 69 2.66 0.62 10.96
C GLY A 69 4.10 0.69 11.49
N VAL A 70 4.83 1.72 11.07
CA VAL A 70 6.24 1.95 11.40
C VAL A 70 6.44 3.33 12.03
N THR A 71 7.62 3.57 12.61
CA THR A 71 7.97 4.90 13.16
C THR A 71 8.58 5.81 12.10
N TYR A 72 8.57 7.13 12.34
CA TYR A 72 9.31 8.09 11.51
C TYR A 72 10.80 7.75 11.43
N GLU A 73 11.41 7.31 12.54
CA GLU A 73 12.82 6.92 12.55
C GLU A 73 13.11 5.76 11.58
N ALA A 74 12.24 4.74 11.55
CA ALA A 74 12.38 3.63 10.62
C ALA A 74 12.21 4.08 9.16
N MET A 75 11.25 4.98 8.90
CA MET A 75 11.02 5.56 7.58
C MET A 75 12.21 6.38 7.08
N HIS A 76 12.81 7.22 7.92
CA HIS A 76 13.99 8.02 7.55
C HIS A 76 15.24 7.17 7.34
N ARG A 77 15.37 6.06 8.08
CA ARG A 77 16.52 5.14 7.97
C ARG A 77 16.48 4.36 6.65
N ASP A 78 15.33 3.81 6.30
CA ASP A 78 15.12 3.03 5.08
C ASP A 78 13.66 3.13 4.63
N PRO A 79 13.33 4.08 3.73
CA PRO A 79 11.96 4.31 3.28
C PRO A 79 11.33 3.12 2.57
N ASP A 80 12.11 2.33 1.84
CA ASP A 80 11.57 1.23 1.03
C ASP A 80 11.29 0.00 1.89
N THR A 81 12.16 -0.31 2.86
CA THR A 81 11.88 -1.33 3.88
C THR A 81 10.68 -0.94 4.75
N ALA A 82 10.61 0.34 5.16
CA ALA A 82 9.48 0.87 5.92
C ALA A 82 8.15 0.75 5.15
N LEU A 83 8.14 1.08 3.85
CA LEU A 83 6.97 0.93 2.99
C LEU A 83 6.54 -0.55 2.84
N GLY A 84 7.49 -1.47 2.67
CA GLY A 84 7.21 -2.90 2.64
C GLY A 84 6.54 -3.41 3.92
N GLU A 85 7.02 -2.97 5.08
CA GLU A 85 6.45 -3.31 6.39
C GLU A 85 5.04 -2.73 6.58
N ILE A 86 4.82 -1.47 6.15
CA ILE A 86 3.49 -0.85 6.13
C ILE A 86 2.50 -1.68 5.30
N VAL A 87 2.89 -2.08 4.08
CA VAL A 87 2.04 -2.90 3.21
C VAL A 87 1.74 -4.25 3.85
N ARG A 88 2.74 -4.91 4.44
CA ARG A 88 2.57 -6.19 5.14
C ARG A 88 1.55 -6.10 6.27
N ARG A 89 1.72 -5.14 7.19
CA ARG A 89 0.82 -4.95 8.34
C ARG A 89 -0.60 -4.59 7.91
N PHE A 90 -0.73 -3.71 6.91
CA PHE A 90 -2.04 -3.37 6.34
C PHE A 90 -2.75 -4.59 5.76
N ARG A 91 -2.04 -5.46 5.05
CA ARG A 91 -2.60 -6.68 4.45
C ARG A 91 -3.09 -7.64 5.52
N GLU A 92 -2.33 -7.84 6.58
CA GLU A 92 -2.74 -8.65 7.74
C GLU A 92 -4.05 -8.14 8.35
N LEU A 93 -4.17 -6.82 8.57
CA LEU A 93 -5.42 -6.21 9.01
C LEU A 93 -6.57 -6.38 8.01
N SER A 94 -6.28 -6.30 6.70
CA SER A 94 -7.29 -6.41 5.64
C SER A 94 -7.92 -7.80 5.53
N THR A 95 -7.37 -8.80 6.21
CA THR A 95 -7.99 -10.13 6.36
C THR A 95 -8.96 -10.23 7.53
N ARG A 96 -8.81 -9.35 8.53
CA ARG A 96 -9.57 -9.34 9.79
C ARG A 96 -10.77 -8.38 9.76
N PHE A 97 -10.66 -7.30 9.00
CA PHE A 97 -11.66 -6.23 8.93
C PHE A 97 -12.28 -6.15 7.54
N ASP A 98 -13.53 -5.69 7.47
CA ASP A 98 -14.27 -5.52 6.22
C ASP A 98 -13.94 -4.15 5.59
N VAL A 99 -13.63 -3.16 6.43
CA VAL A 99 -13.16 -1.81 6.04
C VAL A 99 -12.01 -1.34 6.93
N LEU A 100 -11.00 -0.72 6.34
CA LEU A 100 -9.91 -0.06 7.05
C LEU A 100 -9.91 1.46 6.84
N VAL A 101 -9.90 2.23 7.93
CA VAL A 101 -9.64 3.67 7.90
C VAL A 101 -8.16 3.89 8.15
N VAL A 102 -7.45 4.33 7.11
CA VAL A 102 -6.01 4.60 7.16
C VAL A 102 -5.80 6.09 7.45
N LEU A 103 -5.10 6.39 8.54
CA LEU A 103 -4.80 7.74 8.97
C LEU A 103 -3.39 8.13 8.52
N GLY A 104 -3.29 9.10 7.61
CA GLY A 104 -2.02 9.68 7.20
C GLY A 104 -1.31 10.40 8.35
N SER A 105 -0.06 10.76 8.10
CA SER A 105 0.83 11.34 9.10
C SER A 105 0.35 12.70 9.65
N ASP A 106 0.83 13.11 10.83
CA ASP A 106 0.39 14.34 11.52
C ASP A 106 1.30 15.56 11.31
N TYR A 107 2.37 15.44 10.51
CA TYR A 107 3.31 16.54 10.25
C TYR A 107 3.93 17.09 11.53
N THR A 108 4.26 16.20 12.46
CA THR A 108 4.86 16.53 13.76
C THR A 108 6.38 16.47 13.77
N ASP A 109 7.00 15.94 12.71
CA ASP A 109 8.45 15.89 12.52
C ASP A 109 8.92 17.11 11.70
N VAL A 110 10.22 17.39 11.68
CA VAL A 110 10.82 18.56 11.02
C VAL A 110 10.23 18.71 9.61
N SER A 111 9.51 19.82 9.40
CA SER A 111 8.71 20.13 8.21
C SER A 111 9.51 19.90 6.92
N THR A 112 9.31 18.73 6.32
CA THR A 112 9.87 18.43 5.00
C THR A 112 8.75 18.45 3.96
N PRO A 113 8.97 19.11 2.80
CA PRO A 113 8.04 19.06 1.66
C PRO A 113 7.71 17.64 1.15
N SER A 114 8.42 16.61 1.63
CA SER A 114 8.30 15.21 1.22
C SER A 114 7.22 14.39 1.95
N GLU A 115 6.58 14.92 3.00
CA GLU A 115 5.68 14.10 3.82
C GLU A 115 4.34 13.82 3.13
N LEU A 116 3.80 14.77 2.33
CA LEU A 116 2.62 14.48 1.50
C LEU A 116 2.96 13.46 0.41
N ALA A 117 4.11 13.61 -0.23
CA ALA A 117 4.61 12.66 -1.24
C ALA A 117 4.73 11.25 -0.66
N PHE A 118 5.19 11.10 0.58
CA PHE A 118 5.25 9.81 1.26
C PHE A 118 3.84 9.27 1.56
N ASN A 119 2.93 10.07 2.13
CA ASN A 119 1.53 9.65 2.34
C ASN A 119 0.89 9.20 1.02
N ALA A 120 1.18 9.91 -0.09
CA ALA A 120 0.72 9.57 -1.43
C ALA A 120 1.27 8.22 -1.90
N ARG A 121 2.59 8.00 -1.76
CA ARG A 121 3.24 6.71 -2.06
C ARG A 121 2.64 5.58 -1.23
N VAL A 122 2.38 5.78 0.06
CA VAL A 122 1.74 4.78 0.91
C VAL A 122 0.33 4.50 0.39
N ALA A 123 -0.51 5.51 0.21
CA ALA A 123 -1.88 5.33 -0.27
C ALA A 123 -1.94 4.57 -1.61
N ALA A 124 -1.04 4.89 -2.55
CA ALA A 124 -0.91 4.18 -3.82
C ALA A 124 -0.53 2.70 -3.63
N ASN A 125 0.44 2.39 -2.76
CA ASN A 125 0.87 1.01 -2.48
C ASN A 125 -0.13 0.21 -1.60
N LEU A 126 -1.04 0.88 -0.90
CA LEU A 126 -2.16 0.22 -0.24
C LEU A 126 -3.34 0.00 -1.19
N GLY A 127 -3.35 0.69 -2.35
CA GLY A 127 -4.48 0.71 -3.27
C GLY A 127 -5.70 1.43 -2.67
N THR A 128 -5.44 2.41 -1.80
CA THR A 128 -6.47 3.04 -0.99
C THR A 128 -6.86 4.43 -1.53
N PRO A 129 -8.16 4.70 -1.79
CA PRO A 129 -8.62 6.04 -2.19
C PRO A 129 -8.38 7.07 -1.07
N VAL A 130 -8.06 8.31 -1.47
CA VAL A 130 -7.63 9.38 -0.55
C VAL A 130 -8.72 10.41 -0.33
N VAL A 131 -9.09 10.62 0.94
CA VAL A 131 -9.83 11.81 1.39
C VAL A 131 -8.79 12.85 1.81
N LEU A 132 -8.70 13.93 1.04
CA LEU A 132 -7.77 15.02 1.30
C LEU A 132 -8.42 16.03 2.26
N VAL A 133 -7.79 16.28 3.39
CA VAL A 133 -8.22 17.26 4.39
C VAL A 133 -7.32 18.49 4.28
N VAL A 134 -7.89 19.65 3.97
CA VAL A 134 -7.16 20.92 3.92
C VAL A 134 -7.61 21.85 5.04
N HIS A 135 -6.70 22.68 5.56
CA HIS A 135 -7.03 23.58 6.64
C HIS A 135 -7.52 24.94 6.10
N GLY A 136 -8.59 25.47 6.70
CA GLY A 136 -9.20 26.75 6.35
C GLY A 136 -8.94 27.88 7.35
N ARG A 137 -8.32 27.59 8.49
CA ARG A 137 -8.15 28.57 9.56
C ARG A 137 -7.31 29.75 9.08
N SER A 138 -7.84 30.97 9.26
CA SER A 138 -7.17 32.22 8.91
C SER A 138 -6.69 32.27 7.45
N ARG A 139 -7.47 31.67 6.53
CA ARG A 139 -7.20 31.64 5.09
C ARG A 139 -8.42 32.08 4.30
N THR A 140 -8.15 32.69 3.16
CA THR A 140 -9.16 33.03 2.16
C THR A 140 -9.57 31.80 1.35
N PRO A 141 -10.76 31.82 0.72
CA PRO A 141 -11.21 30.73 -0.16
C PRO A 141 -10.23 30.40 -1.30
N ALA A 142 -9.57 31.42 -1.86
CA ALA A 142 -8.57 31.26 -2.92
C ALA A 142 -7.30 30.52 -2.44
N GLU A 143 -6.83 30.80 -1.22
CA GLU A 143 -5.68 30.12 -0.63
C GLU A 143 -6.01 28.65 -0.34
N ILE A 144 -7.20 28.36 0.20
CA ILE A 144 -7.65 26.99 0.47
C ILE A 144 -7.73 26.17 -0.82
N ARG A 145 -8.30 26.75 -1.89
CA ARG A 145 -8.36 26.12 -3.22
C ARG A 145 -6.96 25.81 -3.75
N THR A 146 -6.07 26.79 -3.69
CA THR A 146 -4.69 26.64 -4.17
C THR A 146 -3.98 25.50 -3.46
N THR A 147 -4.09 25.42 -2.13
CA THR A 147 -3.50 24.31 -1.35
C THR A 147 -4.11 22.96 -1.74
N ALA A 148 -5.43 22.88 -1.94
CA ALA A 148 -6.09 21.65 -2.37
C ALA A 148 -5.61 21.19 -3.75
N ASP A 149 -5.45 22.11 -4.71
CA ASP A 149 -4.99 21.80 -6.07
C ASP A 149 -3.54 21.32 -6.10
N VAL A 150 -2.64 21.98 -5.37
CA VAL A 150 -1.23 21.56 -5.26
C VAL A 150 -1.14 20.17 -4.63
N ALA A 151 -1.86 19.93 -3.53
CA ALA A 151 -1.87 18.63 -2.86
C ALA A 151 -2.43 17.52 -3.76
N ARG A 152 -3.44 17.84 -4.58
CA ARG A 152 -4.02 16.91 -5.55
C ARG A 152 -3.03 16.56 -6.67
N MET A 153 -2.28 17.54 -7.16
CA MET A 153 -1.23 17.29 -8.17
C MET A 153 -0.15 16.34 -7.61
N GLU A 154 0.24 16.53 -6.37
CA GLU A 154 1.21 15.65 -5.68
C GLU A 154 0.67 14.21 -5.52
N LEU A 155 -0.58 14.07 -5.07
CA LEU A 155 -1.24 12.76 -4.97
C LEU A 155 -1.30 12.06 -6.34
N ALA A 156 -1.70 12.78 -7.38
CA ALA A 156 -1.78 12.24 -8.74
C ALA A 156 -0.42 11.84 -9.31
N ALA A 157 0.65 12.61 -9.02
CA ALA A 157 2.01 12.30 -9.43
C ALA A 157 2.52 10.99 -8.82
N ALA A 158 2.07 10.65 -7.61
CA ALA A 158 2.37 9.38 -6.94
C ALA A 158 1.39 8.24 -7.28
N HIS A 159 0.46 8.45 -8.22
CA HIS A 159 -0.63 7.51 -8.57
C HIS A 159 -1.58 7.20 -7.39
N ALA A 160 -1.70 8.10 -6.42
CA ALA A 160 -2.74 8.06 -5.41
C ALA A 160 -4.04 8.70 -5.95
N HIS A 161 -5.19 8.15 -5.57
CA HIS A 161 -6.48 8.57 -6.12
C HIS A 161 -7.27 9.40 -5.09
N PRO A 162 -7.25 10.74 -5.16
CA PRO A 162 -8.13 11.56 -4.35
C PRO A 162 -9.59 11.37 -4.76
N VAL A 163 -10.46 11.13 -3.79
CA VAL A 163 -11.89 10.85 -3.98
C VAL A 163 -12.80 11.87 -3.31
N ALA A 164 -12.26 12.71 -2.44
CA ALA A 164 -12.97 13.82 -1.81
C ALA A 164 -11.97 14.85 -1.28
N VAL A 165 -12.39 16.11 -1.20
CA VAL A 165 -11.68 17.15 -0.43
C VAL A 165 -12.59 17.68 0.66
N ILE A 166 -12.07 17.70 1.88
CA ILE A 166 -12.75 18.27 3.04
C ILE A 166 -11.93 19.46 3.53
N ALA A 167 -12.44 20.67 3.32
CA ALA A 167 -11.88 21.86 3.95
C ALA A 167 -12.41 21.95 5.38
N ASN A 168 -11.51 21.90 6.35
CA ASN A 168 -11.88 21.92 7.76
C ASN A 168 -11.39 23.21 8.41
N ARG A 169 -12.05 23.64 9.48
CA ARG A 169 -11.68 24.85 10.23
C ARG A 169 -11.88 26.15 9.45
N VAL A 170 -12.89 26.19 8.57
CA VAL A 170 -13.22 27.36 7.77
C VAL A 170 -13.98 28.38 8.63
N ALA A 171 -13.73 29.67 8.48
CA ALA A 171 -14.53 30.68 9.18
C ALA A 171 -16.00 30.55 8.77
N ASP A 172 -16.92 30.64 9.73
CA ASP A 172 -18.36 30.38 9.49
C ASP A 172 -18.94 31.24 8.34
N ALA A 173 -18.47 32.50 8.24
CA ALA A 173 -18.86 33.43 7.18
C ALA A 173 -18.39 33.02 5.77
N ASP A 174 -17.33 32.22 5.66
CA ASP A 174 -16.67 31.87 4.40
C ASP A 174 -17.05 30.46 3.90
N VAL A 175 -17.86 29.71 4.67
CA VAL A 175 -18.20 28.30 4.39
C VAL A 175 -18.74 28.08 2.98
N ASP A 176 -19.68 28.93 2.55
CA ASP A 176 -20.31 28.81 1.24
C ASP A 176 -19.36 29.18 0.09
N GLU A 177 -18.55 30.23 0.28
CA GLU A 177 -17.58 30.67 -0.72
C GLU A 177 -16.47 29.62 -0.92
N VAL A 178 -15.97 29.02 0.16
CA VAL A 178 -15.00 27.91 0.10
C VAL A 178 -15.60 26.69 -0.61
N ARG A 179 -16.87 26.34 -0.31
CA ARG A 179 -17.54 25.21 -0.95
C ARG A 179 -17.65 25.41 -2.46
N GLN A 180 -18.00 26.62 -2.89
CA GLN A 180 -18.05 26.97 -4.31
C GLN A 180 -16.67 26.94 -4.96
N ALA A 181 -15.67 27.54 -4.32
CA ALA A 181 -14.30 27.60 -4.86
C ALA A 181 -13.68 26.20 -5.07
N LEU A 182 -13.93 25.27 -4.15
CA LEU A 182 -13.44 23.88 -4.25
C LEU A 182 -14.29 23.00 -5.18
N GLY A 183 -15.58 23.31 -5.35
CA GLY A 183 -16.50 22.57 -6.22
C GLY A 183 -16.37 22.91 -7.71
N GLU A 184 -15.84 24.08 -8.05
CA GLU A 184 -15.73 24.53 -9.43
C GLU A 184 -14.80 23.63 -10.26
N GLY A 185 -15.38 22.92 -11.24
CA GLY A 185 -14.66 22.00 -12.11
C GLY A 185 -14.32 20.64 -11.47
N SER A 186 -14.82 20.38 -10.25
CA SER A 186 -14.63 19.11 -9.55
C SER A 186 -15.72 18.10 -9.94
N THR A 187 -15.32 16.83 -10.07
CA THR A 187 -16.23 15.67 -10.23
C THR A 187 -16.36 14.84 -8.95
N TRP A 188 -15.73 15.28 -7.86
CA TRP A 188 -15.64 14.54 -6.60
C TRP A 188 -16.31 15.32 -5.45
N PRO A 189 -16.83 14.64 -4.41
CA PRO A 189 -17.46 15.28 -3.26
C PRO A 189 -16.56 16.30 -2.55
N VAL A 190 -17.08 17.51 -2.38
CA VAL A 190 -16.47 18.59 -1.59
C VAL A 190 -17.29 18.76 -0.31
N SER A 191 -16.63 18.87 0.83
CA SER A 191 -17.29 19.25 2.08
C SER A 191 -16.49 20.32 2.81
N VAL A 192 -17.21 21.18 3.54
CA VAL A 192 -16.62 22.29 4.27
C VAL A 192 -17.12 22.26 5.70
N ILE A 193 -16.20 22.07 6.64
CA ILE A 193 -16.47 22.01 8.07
C ILE A 193 -16.06 23.37 8.69
N PRO A 194 -16.97 24.08 9.38
CA PRO A 194 -16.64 25.35 10.02
C PRO A 194 -15.67 25.17 11.20
N GLU A 195 -14.94 26.22 11.56
CA GLU A 195 -14.11 26.26 12.77
C GLU A 195 -15.01 26.29 14.00
N ILE A 196 -14.81 25.28 14.86
CA ILE A 196 -15.49 25.16 16.13
C ILE A 196 -14.46 25.38 17.24
N PRO A 197 -14.46 26.55 17.92
CA PRO A 197 -13.45 26.89 18.93
C PRO A 197 -13.28 25.82 20.02
N LEU A 198 -14.38 25.17 20.40
CA LEU A 198 -14.39 24.09 21.39
C LEU A 198 -13.47 22.92 21.01
N LEU A 199 -13.36 22.56 19.72
CA LEU A 199 -12.54 21.42 19.29
C LEU A 199 -11.04 21.71 19.46
N SER A 200 -10.64 22.97 19.24
CA SER A 200 -9.27 23.44 19.30
C SER A 200 -8.82 23.95 20.68
N ALA A 201 -9.78 24.19 21.57
CA ALA A 201 -9.55 24.69 22.92
C ALA A 201 -8.73 23.72 23.79
N PRO A 202 -7.63 24.16 24.43
CA PRO A 202 -6.88 23.33 25.36
C PRO A 202 -7.66 23.07 26.65
N THR A 203 -7.31 22.00 27.37
CA THR A 203 -7.85 21.78 28.73
C THR A 203 -7.06 22.57 29.76
N VAL A 204 -7.69 22.90 30.88
CA VAL A 204 -7.04 23.58 32.01
C VAL A 204 -5.83 22.78 32.51
N GLY A 205 -5.90 21.45 32.54
CA GLY A 205 -4.77 20.59 32.91
C GLY A 205 -3.58 20.72 31.96
N ARG A 206 -3.81 20.88 30.65
CA ARG A 206 -2.73 21.15 29.69
C ARG A 206 -2.15 22.54 29.84
N LEU A 207 -2.99 23.53 30.15
CA LEU A 207 -2.54 24.90 30.45
C LEU A 207 -1.65 24.91 31.69
N MET A 208 -2.08 24.23 32.76
CA MET A 208 -1.32 24.06 34.00
C MET A 208 0.05 23.43 33.73
N ALA A 209 0.10 22.33 32.98
CA ALA A 209 1.36 21.68 32.62
C ALA A 209 2.27 22.60 31.77
N ALA A 210 1.71 23.34 30.81
CA ALA A 210 2.48 24.20 29.90
C ALA A 210 3.14 25.39 30.60
N CYS A 211 2.51 25.97 31.62
CA CYS A 211 3.10 27.05 32.41
C CYS A 211 3.85 26.58 33.67
N GLY A 212 4.08 25.27 33.82
CA GLY A 212 4.68 24.70 35.03
C GLY A 212 3.87 25.00 36.30
N GLY A 213 2.56 25.24 36.15
CA GLY A 213 1.70 25.69 37.23
C GLY A 213 1.33 24.57 38.21
N ARG A 214 1.02 24.95 39.44
CA ARG A 214 0.42 24.07 40.45
C ARG A 214 -0.97 24.56 40.85
N MET A 215 -1.92 23.65 41.03
CA MET A 215 -3.24 24.01 41.57
C MET A 215 -3.10 24.32 43.06
N ILE A 216 -3.55 25.52 43.47
CA ILE A 216 -3.56 25.96 44.88
C ILE A 216 -4.95 25.91 45.50
N SER A 217 -6.01 25.95 44.67
CA SER A 217 -7.42 25.82 45.10
C SER A 217 -8.30 25.39 43.93
N GLY A 218 -9.50 24.89 44.23
CA GLY A 218 -10.49 24.42 43.26
C GLY A 218 -10.57 22.89 43.13
N ASN A 219 -11.38 22.43 42.18
CA ASN A 219 -11.67 21.02 41.97
C ASN A 219 -10.71 20.41 40.93
N PRO A 220 -9.92 19.38 41.28
CA PRO A 220 -9.03 18.71 40.33
C PRO A 220 -9.74 18.12 39.11
N GLN A 221 -11.01 17.71 39.23
CA GLN A 221 -11.79 17.19 38.10
C GLN A 221 -12.09 18.27 37.05
N TRP A 222 -12.03 19.55 37.40
CA TRP A 222 -12.23 20.65 36.46
C TRP A 222 -10.99 20.93 35.60
N LEU A 223 -9.87 20.25 35.84
CA LEU A 223 -8.72 20.29 34.95
C LEU A 223 -9.03 19.76 33.54
N ASP A 224 -10.06 18.92 33.39
CA ASP A 224 -10.51 18.41 32.09
C ASP A 224 -11.40 19.39 31.31
N ARG A 225 -11.81 20.50 31.94
CA ARG A 225 -12.56 21.57 31.25
C ARG A 225 -11.69 22.28 30.23
N VAL A 226 -12.35 22.81 29.20
CA VAL A 226 -11.70 23.56 28.13
C VAL A 226 -11.58 25.04 28.47
N ALA A 227 -10.53 25.69 27.95
CA ALA A 227 -10.40 27.12 27.94
C ALA A 227 -10.65 27.67 26.54
N LEU A 228 -11.74 28.43 26.35
CA LEU A 228 -12.12 28.98 25.04
C LEU A 228 -11.35 30.25 24.68
N GLY A 229 -10.66 30.86 25.64
CA GLY A 229 -9.82 32.03 25.43
C GLY A 229 -9.18 32.50 26.73
N PHE A 230 -8.46 33.62 26.65
CA PHE A 230 -7.68 34.15 27.76
C PHE A 230 -8.02 35.61 28.03
N VAL A 231 -8.06 35.98 29.31
CA VAL A 231 -8.17 37.37 29.75
C VAL A 231 -6.97 37.70 30.60
N VAL A 232 -6.13 38.64 30.16
CA VAL A 232 -5.00 39.15 30.96
C VAL A 232 -5.52 40.23 31.91
N ALA A 233 -5.65 39.89 33.19
CA ALA A 233 -6.17 40.73 34.25
C ALA A 233 -5.08 41.65 34.84
N ALA A 234 -4.49 42.51 34.00
CA ALA A 234 -3.52 43.52 34.45
C ALA A 234 -4.18 44.81 34.99
N MET A 235 -5.48 45.00 34.75
CA MET A 235 -6.22 46.21 35.11
C MET A 235 -6.83 46.16 36.52
N SER A 236 -7.55 47.20 36.93
CA SER A 236 -8.39 47.16 38.13
C SER A 236 -9.59 46.22 37.93
N LEU A 237 -10.10 45.63 39.01
CA LEU A 237 -11.20 44.66 38.97
C LEU A 237 -12.41 45.12 38.11
N PRO A 238 -12.94 46.36 38.25
CA PRO A 238 -14.08 46.79 37.43
C PRO A 238 -13.84 46.70 35.92
N ASN A 239 -12.61 46.96 35.47
CA ASN A 239 -12.23 46.90 34.06
C ASN A 239 -11.96 45.47 33.57
N VAL A 240 -11.60 44.56 34.47
CA VAL A 240 -11.43 43.14 34.13
C VAL A 240 -12.80 42.50 33.96
N LEU A 241 -13.75 42.80 34.85
CA LEU A 241 -15.12 42.26 34.82
C LEU A 241 -15.84 42.51 33.50
N THR A 242 -15.64 43.67 32.87
CA THR A 242 -16.24 44.02 31.57
C THR A 242 -15.64 43.28 30.37
N ARG A 243 -14.53 42.56 30.57
CA ARG A 243 -13.83 41.80 29.53
C ARG A 243 -13.93 40.29 29.71
N LEU A 244 -14.56 39.82 30.79
CA LEU A 244 -14.80 38.40 30.97
C LEU A 244 -15.71 37.89 29.86
N HIS A 245 -15.40 36.69 29.38
CA HIS A 245 -16.22 35.97 28.42
C HIS A 245 -16.33 34.50 28.87
N PRO A 246 -17.32 33.74 28.38
CA PRO A 246 -17.53 32.36 28.80
C PRO A 246 -16.28 31.50 28.61
N ASP A 247 -16.03 30.64 29.60
CA ASP A 247 -14.93 29.67 29.67
C ASP A 247 -13.52 30.27 29.49
N ALA A 248 -13.37 31.56 29.80
CA ALA A 248 -12.07 32.23 29.81
C ALA A 248 -11.17 31.68 30.92
N THR A 249 -9.90 31.49 30.60
CA THR A 249 -8.84 31.37 31.61
C THR A 249 -8.29 32.77 31.89
N VAL A 250 -8.41 33.22 33.13
CA VAL A 250 -7.93 34.55 33.53
C VAL A 250 -6.49 34.46 33.98
N ILE A 251 -5.59 35.25 33.40
CA ILE A 251 -4.18 35.35 33.78
C ILE A 251 -4.01 36.62 34.60
N ALA A 252 -3.70 36.49 35.89
CA ALA A 252 -3.61 37.61 36.83
C ALA A 252 -2.25 37.65 37.53
N PRO A 253 -1.64 38.84 37.72
CA PRO A 253 -0.45 38.99 38.56
C PRO A 253 -0.73 38.52 40.00
N GLY A 254 0.13 37.66 40.55
CA GLY A 254 -0.02 37.15 41.92
C GLY A 254 0.17 38.23 42.99
N ASP A 255 0.81 39.35 42.66
CA ASP A 255 0.97 40.54 43.52
C ASP A 255 -0.25 41.48 43.53
N ARG A 256 -1.34 41.10 42.85
CA ARG A 256 -2.65 41.79 42.88
C ARG A 256 -3.69 40.99 43.68
N PRO A 257 -3.56 40.94 45.02
CA PRO A 257 -4.42 40.12 45.88
C PRO A 257 -5.91 40.53 45.83
N ASP A 258 -6.21 41.75 45.38
CA ASP A 258 -7.57 42.28 45.23
C ASP A 258 -8.38 41.59 44.11
N LEU A 259 -7.70 41.07 43.08
CA LEU A 259 -8.37 40.51 41.90
C LEU A 259 -9.01 39.14 42.18
N LEU A 260 -8.34 38.30 42.97
CA LEU A 260 -8.73 36.90 43.13
C LEU A 260 -10.13 36.73 43.78
N PRO A 261 -10.46 37.37 44.93
CA PRO A 261 -11.82 37.31 45.49
C PRO A 261 -12.88 37.86 44.55
N GLY A 262 -12.57 38.94 43.83
CA GLY A 262 -13.47 39.55 42.87
C GLY A 262 -13.81 38.63 41.69
N LEU A 263 -12.81 37.93 41.15
CA LEU A 263 -12.97 36.98 40.05
C LEU A 263 -13.73 35.72 40.49
N VAL A 264 -13.45 35.20 41.70
CA VAL A 264 -14.18 34.06 42.27
C VAL A 264 -15.66 34.43 42.51
N LEU A 265 -15.92 35.60 43.09
CA LEU A 265 -17.28 36.07 43.32
C LEU A 265 -18.03 36.30 42.00
N ALA A 266 -17.36 36.89 41.00
CA ALA A 266 -17.94 37.07 39.67
C ALA A 266 -18.35 35.72 39.06
N HIS A 267 -17.48 34.70 39.13
CA HIS A 267 -17.76 33.36 38.65
C HIS A 267 -18.99 32.72 39.32
N GLN A 268 -19.18 32.94 40.62
CA GLN A 268 -20.29 32.36 41.40
C GLN A 268 -21.60 33.14 41.30
N SER A 269 -21.52 34.45 41.05
CA SER A 269 -22.68 35.33 41.06
C SER A 269 -23.76 34.96 40.02
N GLY A 270 -23.38 34.23 38.97
CA GLY A 270 -24.24 33.92 37.82
C GLY A 270 -24.58 35.13 36.94
N THR A 271 -24.15 36.35 37.32
CA THR A 271 -24.36 37.58 36.54
C THR A 271 -23.18 37.91 35.63
N PHE A 272 -22.05 37.22 35.81
CA PHE A 272 -20.88 37.28 34.94
C PHE A 272 -20.62 35.92 34.29
N PRO A 273 -19.91 35.87 33.16
CA PRO A 273 -19.56 34.61 32.51
C PRO A 273 -18.79 33.65 33.42
N HIS A 274 -19.05 32.35 33.27
CA HIS A 274 -18.27 31.32 33.94
C HIS A 274 -16.83 31.28 33.40
N LEU A 275 -15.88 31.01 34.28
CA LEU A 275 -14.45 30.95 33.99
C LEU A 275 -14.03 29.49 33.96
N SER A 276 -13.03 29.17 33.14
CA SER A 276 -12.42 27.83 33.11
C SER A 276 -11.37 27.67 34.20
N ALA A 277 -10.55 28.70 34.42
CA ALA A 277 -9.52 28.74 35.47
C ALA A 277 -9.02 30.17 35.74
N ILE A 278 -8.29 30.34 36.83
CA ILE A 278 -7.48 31.53 37.11
C ILE A 278 -6.02 31.08 37.22
N VAL A 279 -5.10 31.74 36.53
CA VAL A 279 -3.65 31.53 36.61
C VAL A 279 -3.01 32.75 37.24
N LEU A 280 -2.49 32.58 38.45
CA LEU A 280 -1.69 33.56 39.17
C LEU A 280 -0.24 33.46 38.72
N THR A 281 0.36 34.59 38.36
CA THR A 281 1.72 34.67 37.81
C THR A 281 2.71 35.32 38.78
N GLY A 282 4.00 35.11 38.55
CA GLY A 282 5.11 35.69 39.32
C GLY A 282 5.48 34.93 40.59
N GLY A 283 4.93 33.72 40.81
CA GLY A 283 5.28 32.87 41.95
C GLY A 283 4.78 33.39 43.31
N TYR A 284 3.94 34.42 43.33
CA TYR A 284 3.39 35.00 44.56
C TYR A 284 2.11 34.26 44.97
N PRO A 285 2.13 33.45 46.06
CA PRO A 285 0.90 32.87 46.58
C PRO A 285 0.00 33.96 47.18
N PRO A 286 -1.34 33.78 47.17
CA PRO A 286 -2.25 34.70 47.84
C PRO A 286 -1.88 34.89 49.32
N PRO A 287 -1.93 36.12 49.86
CA PRO A 287 -1.72 36.37 51.29
C PRO A 287 -2.73 35.59 52.16
N GLU A 288 -2.35 35.23 53.40
CA GLU A 288 -3.19 34.46 54.31
C GLU A 288 -4.58 35.09 54.54
N SER A 289 -4.67 36.42 54.56
CA SER A 289 -5.94 37.16 54.68
C SER A 289 -6.88 36.91 53.50
N VAL A 290 -6.34 36.77 52.29
CA VAL A 290 -7.10 36.46 51.06
C VAL A 290 -7.47 34.98 51.05
N THR A 291 -6.55 34.09 51.40
CA THR A 291 -6.83 32.65 51.50
C THR A 291 -7.98 32.38 52.47
N ARG A 292 -7.91 32.96 53.68
CA ARG A 292 -8.97 32.83 54.69
C ARG A 292 -10.32 33.38 54.22
N LEU A 293 -10.32 34.43 53.39
CA LEU A 293 -11.55 34.97 52.79
C LEU A 293 -12.15 33.97 51.78
N LEU A 294 -11.31 33.33 50.96
CA LEU A 294 -11.74 32.34 49.97
C LEU A 294 -12.16 31.01 50.61
N ASP A 295 -11.57 30.61 51.74
CA ASP A 295 -11.97 29.38 52.47
C ASP A 295 -13.44 29.42 52.91
N GLY A 296 -13.99 30.62 53.14
CA GLY A 296 -15.40 30.82 53.44
C GLY A 296 -16.34 30.77 52.22
N VAL A 297 -15.79 30.65 51.01
CA VAL A 297 -16.51 30.74 49.74
C VAL A 297 -16.29 29.45 48.93
N PRO A 298 -17.21 28.48 48.98
CA PRO A 298 -17.02 27.19 48.32
C PRO A 298 -16.97 27.35 46.79
N THR A 299 -15.80 27.14 46.19
CA THR A 299 -15.60 27.29 44.75
C THR A 299 -14.89 26.08 44.16
N ASP A 300 -15.44 25.54 43.08
CA ASP A 300 -14.78 24.49 42.29
C ASP A 300 -13.79 25.06 41.26
N LEU A 301 -13.76 26.39 41.05
CA LEU A 301 -12.94 27.05 40.04
C LEU A 301 -11.44 26.81 40.30
N PRO A 302 -10.71 26.16 39.37
CA PRO A 302 -9.27 25.97 39.49
C PRO A 302 -8.52 27.31 39.58
N VAL A 303 -7.75 27.46 40.65
CA VAL A 303 -6.77 28.53 40.81
C VAL A 303 -5.38 27.90 40.73
N LEU A 304 -4.64 28.27 39.69
CA LEU A 304 -3.30 27.80 39.38
C LEU A 304 -2.28 28.87 39.75
N LEU A 305 -1.12 28.44 40.22
CA LEU A 305 0.03 29.32 40.51
C LEU A 305 1.19 28.91 39.62
N SER A 306 1.68 29.84 38.80
CA SER A 306 2.89 29.71 37.99
C SER A 306 3.97 30.63 38.52
N ASP A 307 5.21 30.14 38.49
CA ASP A 307 6.39 30.91 38.89
C ASP A 307 6.86 31.88 37.76
N LEU A 308 6.28 31.76 36.56
CA LEU A 308 6.59 32.60 35.40
C LEU A 308 5.91 33.96 35.47
N ASP A 309 6.45 34.96 34.78
CA ASP A 309 5.82 36.27 34.69
C ASP A 309 4.54 36.25 33.81
N THR A 310 3.78 37.35 33.83
CA THR A 310 2.50 37.45 33.11
C THR A 310 2.66 37.33 31.59
N PHE A 311 3.71 37.90 31.02
CA PHE A 311 3.92 37.91 29.57
C PHE A 311 4.37 36.54 29.07
N GLU A 312 5.32 35.92 29.78
CA GLU A 312 5.80 34.56 29.51
C GLU A 312 4.66 33.55 29.65
N THR A 313 3.88 33.63 30.73
CA THR A 313 2.69 32.78 30.94
C THR A 313 1.69 32.96 29.80
N ALA A 314 1.30 34.20 29.48
CA ALA A 314 0.32 34.46 28.42
C ALA A 314 0.77 33.94 27.05
N THR A 315 2.06 34.08 26.74
CA THR A 315 2.64 33.58 25.48
C THR A 315 2.61 32.05 25.42
N LEU A 316 3.03 31.37 26.49
CA LEU A 316 2.98 29.91 26.57
C LEU A 316 1.55 29.39 26.45
N LEU A 317 0.62 29.95 27.23
CA LEU A 317 -0.78 29.52 27.24
C LEU A 317 -1.46 29.76 25.90
N ALA A 318 -1.20 30.89 25.22
CA ALA A 318 -1.72 31.18 23.88
C ALA A 318 -1.20 30.21 22.80
N GLY A 319 0.00 29.63 23.02
CA GLY A 319 0.59 28.61 22.17
C GLY A 319 0.03 27.20 22.41
N VAL A 320 -0.62 26.93 23.55
CA VAL A 320 -1.17 25.60 23.86
C VAL A 320 -2.37 25.32 22.95
N ARG A 321 -2.30 24.17 22.26
CA ARG A 321 -3.39 23.67 21.41
C ARG A 321 -4.12 22.51 22.07
N GLY A 322 -5.44 22.50 21.96
CA GLY A 322 -6.27 21.35 22.30
C GLY A 322 -6.21 20.30 21.20
N ARG A 323 -6.05 19.04 21.60
CA ARG A 323 -6.23 17.87 20.73
C ARG A 323 -7.52 17.17 21.12
N LEU A 324 -8.18 16.50 20.17
CA LEU A 324 -9.26 15.56 20.49
C LEU A 324 -8.65 14.28 21.07
N THR A 325 -9.16 13.84 22.23
CA THR A 325 -8.77 12.58 22.89
C THR A 325 -10.01 11.82 23.35
N ALA A 326 -9.88 10.51 23.57
CA ALA A 326 -10.99 9.62 23.95
C ALA A 326 -11.73 10.09 25.23
N GLY A 327 -11.02 10.68 26.18
CA GLY A 327 -11.61 11.15 27.45
C GLY A 327 -12.49 12.40 27.34
N GLN A 328 -12.47 13.11 26.20
CA GLN A 328 -13.14 14.41 26.04
C GLN A 328 -14.50 14.29 25.37
N ARG A 329 -15.46 13.65 26.05
CA ARG A 329 -16.79 13.30 25.51
C ARG A 329 -17.49 14.45 24.77
N VAL A 330 -17.54 15.64 25.35
CA VAL A 330 -18.22 16.81 24.74
C VAL A 330 -17.57 17.20 23.40
N LYS A 331 -16.24 17.14 23.29
CA LYS A 331 -15.55 17.43 22.03
C LYS A 331 -15.79 16.35 20.98
N VAL A 332 -15.77 15.08 21.39
CA VAL A 332 -16.06 13.94 20.51
C VAL A 332 -17.48 14.04 19.94
N GLU A 333 -18.47 14.27 20.79
CA GLU A 333 -19.87 14.47 20.37
C GLU A 333 -20.03 15.69 19.45
N THR A 334 -19.35 16.80 19.75
CA THR A 334 -19.35 18.00 18.91
C THR A 334 -18.71 17.75 17.55
N ALA A 335 -17.58 17.05 17.51
CA ALA A 335 -16.88 16.70 16.26
C ALA A 335 -17.75 15.81 15.36
N LEU A 336 -18.38 14.78 15.94
CA LEU A 336 -19.30 13.89 15.21
C LEU A 336 -20.53 14.64 14.68
N ARG A 337 -21.14 15.51 15.49
CA ARG A 337 -22.28 16.33 15.07
C ARG A 337 -21.93 17.22 13.89
N VAL A 338 -20.86 18.00 14.02
CA VAL A 338 -20.45 18.98 13.00
C VAL A 338 -20.03 18.28 11.72
N PHE A 339 -19.36 17.13 11.81
CA PHE A 339 -19.07 16.30 10.64
C PHE A 339 -20.35 15.84 9.95
N ALA A 340 -21.33 15.31 10.70
CA ALA A 340 -22.59 14.84 10.14
C ALA A 340 -23.46 15.96 9.51
N GLU A 341 -23.36 17.19 10.03
CA GLU A 341 -24.05 18.37 9.49
C GLU A 341 -23.37 18.93 8.23
N SER A 342 -22.05 18.78 8.13
CA SER A 342 -21.23 19.45 7.09
C SER A 342 -20.83 18.55 5.93
N VAL A 343 -20.89 17.22 6.11
CA VAL A 343 -20.40 16.23 5.15
C VAL A 343 -21.56 15.36 4.65
N ASP A 344 -21.72 15.30 3.33
CA ASP A 344 -22.63 14.33 2.70
C ASP A 344 -22.03 12.92 2.79
N GLY A 345 -22.39 12.20 3.86
CA GLY A 345 -21.90 10.86 4.10
C GLY A 345 -22.31 9.84 3.03
N ALA A 346 -23.41 10.06 2.29
CA ALA A 346 -23.82 9.15 1.22
C ALA A 346 -22.90 9.30 0.01
N ALA A 347 -22.69 10.54 -0.44
CA ALA A 347 -21.79 10.86 -1.54
C ALA A 347 -20.34 10.47 -1.23
N LEU A 348 -19.89 10.68 0.01
CA LEU A 348 -18.55 10.30 0.45
C LEU A 348 -18.34 8.78 0.41
N LEU A 349 -19.32 7.98 0.86
CA LEU A 349 -19.19 6.53 0.81
C LEU A 349 -19.28 5.98 -0.62
N GLU A 350 -20.12 6.58 -1.48
CA GLU A 350 -20.21 6.19 -2.89
C GLU A 350 -18.89 6.45 -3.62
N SER A 351 -18.19 7.55 -3.31
CA SER A 351 -16.90 7.84 -3.93
C SER A 351 -15.81 6.82 -3.57
N PHE A 352 -15.89 6.17 -2.40
CA PHE A 352 -14.98 5.09 -2.02
C PHE A 352 -15.16 3.83 -2.89
N ASP A 353 -16.37 3.63 -3.42
CA ASP A 353 -16.76 2.41 -4.14
C ASP A 353 -16.47 2.50 -5.63
N VAL A 354 -16.74 3.67 -6.21
CA VAL A 354 -16.42 3.97 -7.61
C VAL A 354 -14.91 3.98 -7.84
N ALA A 355 -14.13 4.38 -6.82
CA ALA A 355 -12.69 4.58 -6.92
C ALA A 355 -11.85 3.32 -6.69
N ARG A 356 -12.41 2.10 -6.84
CA ARG A 356 -11.57 0.89 -6.87
C ARG A 356 -10.49 1.07 -7.93
N SER A 357 -9.28 1.38 -7.46
CA SER A 357 -8.21 1.73 -8.36
C SER A 357 -7.81 0.50 -9.17
N GLY A 358 -7.70 0.66 -10.48
CA GLY A 358 -7.01 -0.30 -11.35
C GLY A 358 -5.49 -0.26 -11.18
N VAL A 359 -4.97 0.58 -10.28
CA VAL A 359 -3.55 0.71 -10.02
C VAL A 359 -3.03 -0.49 -9.25
N VAL A 360 -2.01 -1.11 -9.82
CA VAL A 360 -1.26 -2.20 -9.18
C VAL A 360 0.20 -1.79 -9.20
N THR A 361 0.71 -1.35 -8.05
CA THR A 361 2.12 -1.02 -7.91
C THR A 361 2.98 -2.29 -7.92
N PRO A 362 4.29 -2.20 -8.24
CA PRO A 362 5.18 -3.35 -8.21
C PRO A 362 5.21 -4.04 -6.85
N LEU A 363 5.23 -3.26 -5.76
CA LEU A 363 5.26 -3.79 -4.39
C LEU A 363 3.95 -4.51 -4.04
N MET A 364 2.80 -3.96 -4.42
CA MET A 364 1.50 -4.64 -4.25
C MET A 364 1.50 -5.99 -4.97
N PHE A 365 1.95 -6.01 -6.22
CA PHE A 365 1.97 -7.22 -7.04
C PHE A 365 2.90 -8.28 -6.47
N GLN A 366 4.13 -7.91 -6.11
CA GLN A 366 5.11 -8.82 -5.49
C GLN A 366 4.57 -9.41 -4.19
N TYR A 367 3.97 -8.59 -3.33
CA TYR A 367 3.37 -9.09 -2.10
C TYR A 367 2.25 -10.10 -2.36
N GLN A 368 1.37 -9.81 -3.33
CA GLN A 368 0.30 -10.74 -3.73
C GLN A 368 0.85 -12.06 -4.28
N LEU A 369 1.95 -12.03 -5.05
CA LEU A 369 2.63 -13.25 -5.52
C LEU A 369 3.13 -14.09 -4.34
N LEU A 370 3.81 -13.45 -3.37
CA LEU A 370 4.37 -14.14 -2.20
C LEU A 370 3.27 -14.73 -1.32
N GLU A 371 2.17 -14.01 -1.08
CA GLU A 371 1.04 -14.54 -0.31
C GLU A 371 0.39 -15.74 -0.99
N ARG A 372 0.16 -15.68 -2.30
CA ARG A 372 -0.42 -16.80 -3.05
C ARG A 372 0.47 -18.03 -3.00
N ALA A 373 1.78 -17.87 -3.19
CA ALA A 373 2.74 -18.96 -3.09
C ALA A 373 2.79 -19.55 -1.67
N ARG A 374 2.71 -18.70 -0.63
CA ARG A 374 2.68 -19.15 0.77
C ARG A 374 1.41 -19.95 1.11
N ALA A 375 0.28 -19.63 0.50
CA ALA A 375 -0.99 -20.33 0.75
C ALA A 375 -0.95 -21.80 0.27
N ASP A 376 -0.15 -22.11 -0.74
CA ASP A 376 0.07 -23.47 -1.25
C ASP A 376 1.57 -23.72 -1.49
N ARG A 377 2.27 -24.11 -0.42
CA ARG A 377 3.74 -24.26 -0.39
C ARG A 377 4.22 -25.42 -1.27
N ARG A 378 4.49 -25.13 -2.53
CA ARG A 378 5.10 -26.06 -3.50
C ARG A 378 6.60 -26.25 -3.29
N HIS A 379 7.11 -27.35 -3.83
CA HIS A 379 8.52 -27.74 -3.75
C HIS A 379 9.27 -27.31 -5.00
N ILE A 380 10.20 -26.38 -4.86
CA ILE A 380 10.99 -25.83 -5.95
C ILE A 380 12.46 -26.26 -5.81
N VAL A 381 13.04 -26.78 -6.90
CA VAL A 381 14.48 -27.07 -6.98
C VAL A 381 15.23 -25.90 -7.60
N LEU A 382 16.38 -25.57 -6.99
CA LEU A 382 17.30 -24.50 -7.39
C LEU A 382 18.65 -25.14 -7.74
N PRO A 383 18.97 -25.33 -9.04
CA PRO A 383 20.17 -26.04 -9.47
C PRO A 383 21.51 -25.37 -9.13
N GLU A 384 21.51 -24.05 -8.94
CA GLU A 384 22.71 -23.23 -8.80
C GLU A 384 23.00 -22.94 -7.33
N GLY A 385 23.12 -24.01 -6.52
CA GLY A 385 23.22 -23.92 -5.05
C GLY A 385 24.50 -23.26 -4.52
N ASP A 386 25.50 -23.05 -5.36
CA ASP A 386 26.77 -22.39 -5.06
C ASP A 386 26.75 -20.86 -5.29
N ASP A 387 25.69 -20.31 -5.89
CA ASP A 387 25.56 -18.87 -6.14
C ASP A 387 25.05 -18.12 -4.90
N ASP A 388 25.77 -17.06 -4.50
CA ASP A 388 25.45 -16.24 -3.32
C ASP A 388 24.03 -15.64 -3.37
N ARG A 389 23.54 -15.28 -4.56
CA ARG A 389 22.20 -14.70 -4.73
C ARG A 389 21.13 -15.76 -4.54
N ILE A 390 21.36 -16.99 -5.01
CA ILE A 390 20.48 -18.14 -4.79
C ILE A 390 20.40 -18.46 -3.29
N LEU A 391 21.53 -18.47 -2.58
CA LEU A 391 21.57 -18.70 -1.14
C LEU A 391 20.83 -17.60 -0.35
N THR A 392 21.06 -16.33 -0.72
CA THR A 392 20.37 -15.19 -0.09
C THR A 392 18.86 -15.21 -0.35
N ALA A 393 18.44 -15.54 -1.58
CA ALA A 393 17.03 -15.70 -1.93
C ALA A 393 16.40 -16.88 -1.18
N THR A 394 17.12 -18.01 -1.07
CA THR A 394 16.68 -19.21 -0.33
C THR A 394 16.36 -18.87 1.12
N ALA A 395 17.27 -18.21 1.83
CA ALA A 395 17.04 -17.81 3.22
C ALA A 395 15.82 -16.87 3.35
N THR A 396 15.63 -15.96 2.40
CA THR A 396 14.47 -15.06 2.36
C THR A 396 13.17 -15.82 2.14
N LEU A 397 13.14 -16.74 1.17
CA LEU A 397 11.97 -17.56 0.83
C LEU A 397 11.57 -18.52 1.96
N LEU A 398 12.55 -19.10 2.66
CA LEU A 398 12.32 -19.94 3.84
C LEU A 398 11.76 -19.11 5.00
N ARG A 399 12.37 -17.98 5.34
CA ARG A 399 11.89 -17.06 6.38
C ARG A 399 10.46 -16.59 6.16
N LEU A 400 10.09 -16.34 4.89
CA LEU A 400 8.74 -15.94 4.50
C LEU A 400 7.76 -17.11 4.33
N GLY A 401 8.25 -18.37 4.38
CA GLY A 401 7.45 -19.57 4.24
C GLY A 401 6.87 -19.78 2.83
N VAL A 402 7.52 -19.26 1.79
CA VAL A 402 6.97 -19.18 0.41
C VAL A 402 6.95 -20.53 -0.30
N ALA A 403 7.96 -21.37 -0.11
CA ALA A 403 8.11 -22.66 -0.79
C ALA A 403 8.91 -23.65 0.07
N ARG A 404 8.86 -24.94 -0.29
CA ARG A 404 9.87 -25.93 0.12
C ARG A 404 11.00 -25.89 -0.91
N LEU A 405 12.25 -25.87 -0.48
CA LEU A 405 13.39 -25.66 -1.37
C LEU A 405 14.37 -26.84 -1.34
N THR A 406 14.84 -27.22 -2.53
CA THR A 406 16.03 -28.08 -2.68
C THR A 406 17.11 -27.34 -3.44
N LEU A 407 18.30 -27.28 -2.87
CA LEU A 407 19.52 -26.81 -3.53
C LEU A 407 20.27 -28.00 -4.11
N LEU A 408 20.84 -27.86 -5.31
CA LEU A 408 21.72 -28.88 -5.88
C LEU A 408 23.19 -28.52 -5.64
N GLY A 409 23.99 -29.49 -5.21
CA GLY A 409 25.44 -29.36 -5.04
C GLY A 409 25.98 -30.13 -3.83
N ASP A 410 27.23 -29.82 -3.45
CA ASP A 410 27.86 -30.40 -2.26
C ASP A 410 27.30 -29.78 -0.97
N GLU A 411 26.76 -30.61 -0.08
CA GLU A 411 26.10 -30.15 1.15
C GLU A 411 27.05 -29.38 2.07
N THR A 412 28.29 -29.84 2.20
CA THR A 412 29.26 -29.19 3.10
C THR A 412 29.63 -27.81 2.58
N ALA A 413 29.92 -27.68 1.28
CA ALA A 413 30.27 -26.43 0.63
C ALA A 413 29.11 -25.42 0.66
N ILE A 414 27.90 -25.86 0.34
CA ILE A 414 26.70 -25.00 0.32
C ILE A 414 26.39 -24.46 1.73
N ARG A 415 26.36 -25.33 2.74
CA ARG A 415 26.10 -24.91 4.13
C ARG A 415 27.20 -23.99 4.66
N ALA A 416 28.47 -24.28 4.36
CA ALA A 416 29.59 -23.43 4.73
C ALA A 416 29.49 -22.03 4.08
N ARG A 417 29.14 -21.96 2.78
CA ARG A 417 28.98 -20.69 2.06
C ARG A 417 27.81 -19.87 2.62
N ALA A 418 26.67 -20.49 2.87
CA ALA A 418 25.51 -19.82 3.47
C ALA A 418 25.82 -19.26 4.87
N SER A 419 26.53 -20.02 5.71
CA SER A 419 26.98 -19.56 7.03
C SER A 419 27.93 -18.36 6.92
N ALA A 420 28.84 -18.34 5.94
CA ALA A 420 29.75 -17.21 5.71
C ALA A 420 29.01 -15.93 5.28
N LEU A 421 27.86 -16.07 4.61
CA LEU A 421 26.98 -14.97 4.23
C LEU A 421 26.01 -14.55 5.34
N GLY A 422 25.96 -15.26 6.47
CA GLY A 422 24.99 -15.04 7.54
C GLY A 422 23.55 -15.42 7.16
N MET A 423 23.40 -16.37 6.23
CA MET A 423 22.10 -16.82 5.71
C MET A 423 21.69 -18.16 6.35
N ASP A 424 20.48 -18.21 6.93
CA ASP A 424 19.91 -19.46 7.44
C ASP A 424 19.17 -20.21 6.33
N ILE A 425 19.72 -21.38 5.97
CA ILE A 425 19.16 -22.32 5.00
C ILE A 425 18.92 -23.71 5.61
N SER A 426 18.83 -23.80 6.94
CA SER A 426 18.72 -25.08 7.65
C SER A 426 17.52 -25.92 7.21
N GLU A 427 16.41 -25.28 6.84
CA GLU A 427 15.19 -25.92 6.33
C GLU A 427 15.26 -26.34 4.85
N ALA A 428 16.26 -25.91 4.08
CA ALA A 428 16.44 -26.37 2.70
C ALA A 428 17.09 -27.75 2.65
N ALA A 429 16.56 -28.61 1.79
CA ALA A 429 17.25 -29.85 1.43
C ALA A 429 18.43 -29.53 0.50
N VAL A 430 19.55 -30.24 0.65
CA VAL A 430 20.66 -30.18 -0.29
C VAL A 430 20.85 -31.57 -0.89
N VAL A 431 20.86 -31.66 -2.23
CA VAL A 431 20.98 -32.92 -2.95
C VAL A 431 22.17 -32.84 -3.89
N SER A 432 23.07 -33.84 -3.80
CA SER A 432 24.21 -33.92 -4.69
C SER A 432 23.79 -34.46 -6.07
N PRO A 433 24.17 -33.79 -7.18
CA PRO A 433 24.01 -34.33 -8.53
C PRO A 433 24.80 -35.62 -8.79
N ASP A 434 25.73 -35.97 -7.89
CA ASP A 434 26.54 -37.19 -7.94
C ASP A 434 25.97 -38.34 -7.09
N ASP A 435 24.78 -38.17 -6.49
CA ASP A 435 24.10 -39.25 -5.74
C ASP A 435 23.92 -40.50 -6.64
N PRO A 436 24.53 -41.65 -6.30
CA PRO A 436 24.51 -42.81 -7.19
C PRO A 436 23.11 -43.36 -7.46
N GLU A 437 22.20 -43.30 -6.48
CA GLU A 437 20.84 -43.85 -6.63
C GLU A 437 19.99 -42.95 -7.54
N LEU A 438 20.06 -41.63 -7.32
CA LEU A 438 19.35 -40.67 -8.16
C LEU A 438 19.91 -40.63 -9.58
N VAL A 439 21.24 -40.67 -9.75
CA VAL A 439 21.88 -40.72 -11.07
C VAL A 439 21.44 -41.95 -11.86
N GLU A 440 21.43 -43.14 -11.25
CA GLU A 440 20.97 -44.36 -11.94
C GLU A 440 19.48 -44.26 -12.31
N ARG A 441 18.64 -43.81 -11.37
CA ARG A 441 17.21 -43.64 -11.61
C ARG A 441 16.94 -42.63 -12.74
N PHE A 442 17.65 -41.50 -12.74
CA PHE A 442 17.47 -40.45 -13.73
C PHE A 442 18.02 -40.87 -15.08
N ALA A 443 19.17 -41.54 -15.13
CA ALA A 443 19.76 -42.03 -16.36
C ALA A 443 18.87 -43.06 -17.06
N ALA A 444 18.25 -43.98 -16.30
CA ALA A 444 17.31 -44.96 -16.84
C ALA A 444 16.10 -44.28 -17.49
N GLU A 445 15.48 -43.32 -16.79
CA GLU A 445 14.31 -42.60 -17.32
C GLU A 445 14.68 -41.69 -18.50
N TYR A 446 15.79 -40.97 -18.45
CA TYR A 446 16.24 -40.12 -19.56
C TYR A 446 16.56 -40.95 -20.82
N THR A 447 17.16 -42.13 -20.64
CA THR A 447 17.37 -43.10 -21.72
C THR A 447 16.04 -43.51 -22.37
N ARG A 448 15.02 -43.81 -21.56
CA ARG A 448 13.68 -44.15 -22.04
C ARG A 448 13.05 -43.00 -22.83
N LEU A 449 13.11 -41.78 -22.30
CA LEU A 449 12.54 -40.58 -22.94
C LEU A 449 13.22 -40.25 -24.28
N ARG A 450 14.52 -40.53 -24.40
CA ARG A 450 15.36 -40.19 -25.56
C ARG A 450 15.79 -41.40 -26.39
N ALA A 451 15.15 -42.56 -26.21
CA ALA A 451 15.46 -43.79 -26.95
C ALA A 451 15.40 -43.60 -28.47
N ALA A 452 14.38 -42.86 -28.95
CA ALA A 452 14.21 -42.55 -30.37
C ALA A 452 15.32 -41.65 -30.96
N LYS A 453 16.14 -41.02 -30.11
CA LYS A 453 17.31 -40.22 -30.48
C LYS A 453 18.63 -40.96 -30.23
N GLY A 454 18.58 -42.26 -29.94
CA GLY A 454 19.77 -43.11 -29.75
C GLY A 454 20.48 -42.90 -28.41
N MET A 455 19.79 -42.42 -27.38
CA MET A 455 20.38 -42.24 -26.04
C MET A 455 20.75 -43.60 -25.43
N THR A 456 21.97 -43.72 -24.89
CA THR A 456 22.44 -44.91 -24.18
C THR A 456 22.50 -44.64 -22.68
N LEU A 457 22.37 -45.69 -21.86
CA LEU A 457 22.40 -45.55 -20.40
C LEU A 457 23.70 -44.91 -19.89
N GLN A 458 24.85 -45.26 -20.49
CA GLN A 458 26.14 -44.68 -20.11
C GLN A 458 26.19 -43.16 -20.37
N ARG A 459 25.76 -42.72 -21.55
CA ARG A 459 25.70 -41.28 -21.88
C ARG A 459 24.64 -40.55 -21.05
N ALA A 460 23.54 -41.22 -20.72
CA ALA A 460 22.52 -40.67 -19.86
C ALA A 460 23.06 -40.39 -18.45
N ARG A 461 23.87 -41.28 -17.87
CA ARG A 461 24.53 -41.05 -16.56
C ARG A 461 25.39 -39.80 -16.55
N GLU A 462 26.15 -39.55 -17.61
CA GLU A 462 26.96 -38.33 -17.73
C GLU A 462 26.08 -37.08 -17.87
N THR A 463 25.01 -37.18 -18.66
CA THR A 463 24.12 -36.05 -18.95
C THR A 463 23.29 -35.63 -17.73
N VAL A 464 22.75 -36.59 -16.98
CA VAL A 464 21.85 -36.28 -15.84
C VAL A 464 22.57 -35.71 -14.63
N ARG A 465 23.90 -35.80 -14.55
CA ARG A 465 24.71 -35.15 -13.51
C ARG A 465 24.84 -33.65 -13.69
N ASP A 466 24.58 -33.14 -14.89
CA ASP A 466 24.44 -31.70 -15.09
C ASP A 466 23.28 -31.17 -14.24
N VAL A 467 23.52 -30.12 -13.47
CA VAL A 467 22.54 -29.60 -12.49
C VAL A 467 21.21 -29.19 -13.13
N SER A 468 21.23 -28.69 -14.37
CA SER A 468 19.99 -28.31 -15.09
C SER A 468 19.21 -29.56 -15.52
N TYR A 469 19.89 -30.62 -16.00
CA TYR A 469 19.24 -31.90 -16.28
C TYR A 469 18.75 -32.59 -15.01
N PHE A 470 19.56 -32.60 -13.94
CA PHE A 470 19.23 -33.21 -12.66
C PHE A 470 17.96 -32.58 -12.05
N GLY A 471 17.91 -31.25 -11.98
CA GLY A 471 16.74 -30.50 -11.52
C GLY A 471 15.51 -30.76 -12.39
N THR A 472 15.67 -30.82 -13.71
CA THR A 472 14.56 -31.13 -14.62
C THR A 472 14.04 -32.56 -14.41
N MET A 473 14.92 -33.52 -14.15
CA MET A 473 14.53 -34.90 -13.83
C MET A 473 13.80 -35.01 -12.50
N MET A 474 14.20 -34.21 -11.49
CA MET A 474 13.45 -34.11 -10.23
C MET A 474 12.02 -33.64 -10.48
N VAL A 475 11.83 -32.59 -11.29
CA VAL A 475 10.50 -32.09 -11.65
C VAL A 475 9.70 -33.15 -12.43
N HIS A 476 10.31 -33.77 -13.43
CA HIS A 476 9.69 -34.82 -14.25
C HIS A 476 9.18 -35.99 -13.42
N LEU A 477 9.99 -36.47 -12.47
CA LEU A 477 9.68 -37.62 -11.62
C LEU A 477 8.86 -37.26 -10.36
N GLY A 478 8.46 -35.99 -10.18
CA GLY A 478 7.65 -35.54 -9.04
C GLY A 478 8.42 -35.48 -7.72
N LEU A 479 9.75 -35.39 -7.78
CA LEU A 479 10.61 -35.13 -6.61
C LEU A 479 10.69 -33.63 -6.28
N ALA A 480 10.30 -32.78 -7.23
CA ALA A 480 10.01 -31.36 -7.06
C ALA A 480 8.78 -31.01 -7.91
N ASP A 481 8.07 -29.96 -7.54
CA ASP A 481 6.91 -29.47 -8.28
C ASP A 481 7.29 -28.47 -9.38
N GLY A 482 8.46 -27.84 -9.28
CA GLY A 482 9.00 -26.92 -10.29
C GLY A 482 10.48 -26.62 -10.12
N MET A 483 11.08 -25.96 -11.11
CA MET A 483 12.51 -25.59 -11.12
C MET A 483 12.72 -24.13 -11.49
N VAL A 484 13.70 -23.49 -10.85
CA VAL A 484 14.20 -22.15 -11.23
C VAL A 484 15.73 -22.21 -11.36
N SER A 485 16.27 -21.82 -12.51
CA SER A 485 17.71 -21.84 -12.83
C SER A 485 18.06 -20.69 -13.77
N GLY A 486 19.33 -20.43 -14.06
CA GLY A 486 19.78 -19.45 -15.06
C GLY A 486 20.59 -18.27 -14.49
N ALA A 487 20.78 -18.20 -13.16
CA ALA A 487 21.59 -17.19 -12.52
C ALA A 487 23.07 -17.29 -12.95
N THR A 488 23.56 -18.49 -13.23
CA THR A 488 24.93 -18.75 -13.72
C THR A 488 24.96 -19.44 -15.09
N HIS A 489 23.84 -20.01 -15.55
CA HIS A 489 23.74 -20.68 -16.84
C HIS A 489 23.25 -19.79 -18.00
N THR A 490 23.30 -20.32 -19.23
CA THR A 490 22.64 -19.66 -20.38
C THR A 490 21.18 -20.08 -20.45
N THR A 491 20.29 -19.20 -20.91
CA THR A 491 18.88 -19.55 -21.15
C THR A 491 18.75 -20.83 -21.98
N ALA A 492 19.57 -21.00 -23.02
CA ALA A 492 19.59 -22.23 -23.82
C ALA A 492 19.98 -23.49 -23.02
N HIS A 493 20.86 -23.36 -22.03
CA HIS A 493 21.25 -24.45 -21.13
C HIS A 493 20.13 -24.80 -20.14
N THR A 494 19.44 -23.79 -19.60
CA THR A 494 18.31 -23.98 -18.68
C THR A 494 17.09 -24.62 -19.37
N ILE A 495 16.75 -24.17 -20.59
CA ILE A 495 15.49 -24.58 -21.24
C ILE A 495 15.60 -25.88 -22.03
N ARG A 496 16.80 -26.23 -22.53
CA ARG A 496 17.00 -27.44 -23.36
C ARG A 496 16.54 -28.72 -22.64
N PRO A 497 16.94 -28.98 -21.38
CA PRO A 497 16.45 -30.14 -20.65
C PRO A 497 14.92 -30.19 -20.57
N SER A 498 14.27 -29.03 -20.33
CA SER A 498 12.81 -28.92 -20.26
C SER A 498 12.14 -29.35 -21.55
N PHE A 499 12.70 -29.00 -22.71
CA PHE A 499 12.19 -29.45 -24.02
C PHE A 499 12.40 -30.94 -24.26
N GLU A 500 13.51 -31.50 -23.78
CA GLU A 500 13.82 -32.92 -23.98
C GLU A 500 13.02 -33.84 -23.07
N ILE A 501 12.75 -33.40 -21.83
CA ILE A 501 12.19 -34.20 -20.74
C ILE A 501 10.71 -33.87 -20.51
N ILE A 502 10.41 -32.60 -20.20
CA ILE A 502 9.07 -32.16 -19.76
C ILE A 502 8.11 -32.01 -20.94
N LYS A 503 8.60 -31.46 -22.06
CA LYS A 503 7.83 -31.17 -23.30
C LYS A 503 6.68 -30.18 -23.10
N THR A 504 5.98 -29.87 -24.20
CA THR A 504 4.84 -28.95 -24.19
C THR A 504 3.60 -29.58 -23.55
N ALA A 505 2.78 -28.72 -22.93
CA ALA A 505 1.47 -29.06 -22.43
C ALA A 505 0.52 -29.50 -23.57
N PRO A 506 -0.48 -30.37 -23.29
CA PRO A 506 -1.49 -30.72 -24.29
C PRO A 506 -2.19 -29.47 -24.83
N GLY A 507 -2.30 -29.37 -26.16
CA GLY A 507 -2.92 -28.22 -26.81
C GLY A 507 -2.00 -27.01 -27.03
N THR A 508 -0.74 -27.07 -26.60
CA THR A 508 0.28 -26.04 -26.86
C THR A 508 1.32 -26.56 -27.85
N ALA A 509 1.47 -25.85 -28.97
CA ALA A 509 2.40 -26.22 -30.04
C ALA A 509 3.83 -25.75 -29.72
N ILE A 510 3.98 -24.67 -28.95
CA ILE A 510 5.28 -24.06 -28.68
C ILE A 510 5.39 -23.52 -27.25
N VAL A 511 6.57 -23.70 -26.63
CA VAL A 511 6.89 -23.01 -25.36
C VAL A 511 7.32 -21.58 -25.70
N SER A 512 6.81 -20.62 -24.94
CA SER A 512 7.22 -19.22 -25.05
C SER A 512 7.52 -18.65 -23.68
N SER A 513 8.00 -17.42 -23.65
CA SER A 513 8.23 -16.70 -22.41
C SER A 513 7.43 -15.42 -22.34
N VAL A 514 7.05 -15.02 -21.12
CA VAL A 514 6.53 -13.70 -20.85
C VAL A 514 7.30 -13.02 -19.72
N PHE A 515 7.37 -11.70 -19.76
CA PHE A 515 7.75 -10.88 -18.61
C PHE A 515 6.52 -10.18 -18.05
N LEU A 516 6.42 -10.18 -16.73
CA LEU A 516 5.48 -9.34 -15.99
C LEU A 516 6.17 -8.00 -15.75
N MET A 517 5.87 -7.03 -16.60
CA MET A 517 6.41 -5.68 -16.57
C MET A 517 5.62 -4.84 -15.58
N CYS A 518 6.15 -4.70 -14.37
CA CYS A 518 5.57 -3.90 -13.29
C CYS A 518 6.00 -2.45 -13.46
N LEU A 519 5.13 -1.65 -14.08
CA LEU A 519 5.24 -0.19 -14.14
C LEU A 519 4.83 0.41 -12.78
N THR A 520 4.94 1.72 -12.63
CA THR A 520 4.58 2.41 -11.38
C THR A 520 3.13 2.21 -10.97
N ASP A 521 2.24 2.08 -11.94
CA ASP A 521 0.80 2.07 -11.75
C ASP A 521 0.09 0.80 -12.22
N ARG A 522 0.77 -0.11 -12.92
CA ARG A 522 0.14 -1.32 -13.48
C ARG A 522 1.15 -2.39 -13.83
N VAL A 523 0.64 -3.62 -14.03
CA VAL A 523 1.44 -4.74 -14.53
C VAL A 523 0.99 -5.10 -15.94
N LEU A 524 1.94 -5.17 -16.86
CA LEU A 524 1.73 -5.60 -18.24
C LEU A 524 2.43 -6.93 -18.50
N VAL A 525 1.94 -7.71 -19.46
CA VAL A 525 2.54 -8.98 -19.88
C VAL A 525 3.19 -8.79 -21.25
N TYR A 526 4.50 -9.02 -21.35
CA TYR A 526 5.27 -8.85 -22.58
C TYR A 526 5.72 -10.24 -23.05
N GLY A 527 5.36 -10.67 -24.26
CA GLY A 527 5.80 -11.96 -24.79
C GLY A 527 5.82 -12.00 -26.32
N ASP A 528 6.56 -12.87 -26.99
CA ASP A 528 7.70 -13.60 -26.47
C ASP A 528 8.94 -12.70 -26.44
N CYS A 529 9.76 -12.84 -25.39
CA CYS A 529 10.93 -12.00 -25.17
C CYS A 529 12.24 -12.77 -24.93
N ALA A 530 12.20 -14.11 -24.87
CA ALA A 530 13.38 -14.92 -24.56
C ALA A 530 13.53 -16.22 -25.36
N VAL A 531 12.46 -16.80 -25.92
CA VAL A 531 12.51 -18.18 -26.45
C VAL A 531 12.54 -18.24 -27.98
N ASN A 532 11.55 -17.64 -28.66
CA ASN A 532 11.31 -17.88 -30.09
C ASN A 532 11.84 -16.73 -30.98
N PRO A 533 12.91 -16.93 -31.77
CA PRO A 533 13.54 -15.87 -32.56
C PRO A 533 12.63 -15.21 -33.60
N ASP A 534 11.96 -16.01 -34.42
CA ASP A 534 11.04 -15.57 -35.48
C ASP A 534 9.85 -16.54 -35.57
N PRO A 535 8.80 -16.34 -34.75
CA PRO A 535 7.64 -17.22 -34.72
C PRO A 535 6.79 -17.09 -35.99
N THR A 536 6.24 -18.21 -36.48
CA THR A 536 5.22 -18.21 -37.56
C THR A 536 3.91 -17.59 -37.08
N ALA A 537 2.97 -17.32 -38.00
CA ALA A 537 1.65 -16.77 -37.63
C ALA A 537 0.89 -17.70 -36.66
N GLU A 538 0.97 -19.01 -36.84
CA GLU A 538 0.35 -20.01 -35.97
C GLU A 538 1.01 -20.03 -34.58
N GLN A 539 2.35 -19.98 -34.55
CA GLN A 539 3.10 -19.92 -33.29
C GLN A 539 2.80 -18.62 -32.55
N LEU A 540 2.74 -17.49 -33.25
CA LEU A 540 2.42 -16.19 -32.66
C LEU A 540 0.99 -16.15 -32.09
N ALA A 541 0.04 -16.80 -32.75
CA ALA A 541 -1.31 -16.98 -32.21
C ALA A 541 -1.33 -17.83 -30.93
N ASP A 542 -0.55 -18.92 -30.90
CA ASP A 542 -0.42 -19.79 -29.72
C ASP A 542 0.25 -19.08 -28.54
N ILE A 543 1.27 -18.25 -28.82
CA ILE A 543 1.93 -17.36 -27.85
C ILE A 543 0.91 -16.37 -27.28
N ALA A 544 0.07 -15.76 -28.11
CA ALA A 544 -0.94 -14.80 -27.67
C ALA A 544 -1.97 -15.44 -26.72
N VAL A 545 -2.46 -16.64 -27.06
CA VAL A 545 -3.42 -17.38 -26.22
C VAL A 545 -2.78 -17.81 -24.90
N SER A 546 -1.55 -18.34 -24.94
CA SER A 546 -0.81 -18.74 -23.74
C SER A 546 -0.53 -17.55 -22.82
N SER A 547 -0.13 -16.41 -23.40
CA SER A 547 0.15 -15.18 -22.64
C SER A 547 -1.11 -14.59 -22.02
N ALA A 548 -2.26 -14.68 -22.70
CA ALA A 548 -3.55 -14.26 -22.14
C ALA A 548 -3.96 -15.14 -20.94
N ALA A 549 -3.75 -16.46 -21.02
CA ALA A 549 -3.99 -17.37 -19.91
C ALA A 549 -3.04 -17.06 -18.73
N THR A 550 -1.76 -16.82 -19.00
CA THR A 550 -0.77 -16.41 -17.99
C THR A 550 -1.16 -15.07 -17.35
N ALA A 551 -1.62 -14.08 -18.12
CA ALA A 551 -2.09 -12.80 -17.60
C ALA A 551 -3.26 -12.99 -16.61
N ALA A 552 -4.30 -13.72 -17.03
CA ALA A 552 -5.47 -14.01 -16.19
C ALA A 552 -5.06 -14.73 -14.90
N ARG A 553 -4.12 -15.68 -14.99
CA ARG A 553 -3.58 -16.41 -13.83
C ARG A 553 -2.96 -15.49 -12.78
N PHE A 554 -2.33 -14.40 -13.21
CA PHE A 554 -1.73 -13.41 -12.31
C PHE A 554 -2.66 -12.23 -12.00
N GLY A 555 -3.97 -12.37 -12.26
CA GLY A 555 -4.98 -11.35 -11.95
C GLY A 555 -4.95 -10.14 -12.89
N ILE A 556 -4.30 -10.28 -14.06
CA ILE A 556 -4.23 -9.25 -15.08
C ILE A 556 -5.30 -9.57 -16.13
N GLU A 557 -6.30 -8.70 -16.25
CA GLU A 557 -7.38 -8.84 -17.23
C GLU A 557 -6.80 -8.87 -18.66
N PRO A 558 -6.98 -9.94 -19.46
CA PRO A 558 -6.32 -10.06 -20.75
C PRO A 558 -6.92 -9.15 -21.84
N ARG A 559 -6.15 -8.16 -22.27
CA ARG A 559 -6.40 -7.32 -23.45
C ARG A 559 -5.17 -7.42 -24.35
N VAL A 560 -5.26 -8.27 -25.36
CA VAL A 560 -4.12 -8.76 -26.14
C VAL A 560 -3.89 -7.88 -27.37
N ALA A 561 -2.73 -7.25 -27.43
CA ALA A 561 -2.27 -6.49 -28.59
C ALA A 561 -1.17 -7.29 -29.31
N LEU A 562 -1.43 -7.76 -30.53
CA LEU A 562 -0.36 -8.31 -31.39
C LEU A 562 0.35 -7.16 -32.11
N LEU A 563 1.58 -6.90 -31.67
CA LEU A 563 2.35 -5.74 -32.05
C LEU A 563 2.93 -5.86 -33.46
N SER A 564 2.95 -4.72 -34.15
CA SER A 564 3.61 -4.55 -35.44
C SER A 564 4.02 -3.09 -35.63
N TYR A 565 4.83 -2.80 -36.65
CA TYR A 565 5.14 -1.43 -37.04
C TYR A 565 3.98 -0.73 -37.76
N SER A 566 2.88 -1.44 -38.07
CA SER A 566 1.65 -0.92 -38.69
C SER A 566 0.42 -1.19 -37.82
N THR A 567 -0.61 -0.35 -37.98
CA THR A 567 -1.89 -0.47 -37.28
C THR A 567 -3.05 -0.69 -38.26
N GLY A 568 -3.87 -1.71 -38.03
CA GLY A 568 -5.04 -2.02 -38.85
C GLY A 568 -4.69 -2.40 -40.29
N THR A 569 -5.28 -1.69 -41.26
CA THR A 569 -5.08 -1.93 -42.71
C THR A 569 -4.11 -0.95 -43.36
N SER A 570 -3.49 -0.05 -42.58
CA SER A 570 -2.71 1.09 -43.10
C SER A 570 -1.35 0.71 -43.72
N GLY A 571 -0.81 -0.46 -43.39
CA GLY A 571 0.46 -0.97 -43.90
C GLY A 571 0.36 -2.42 -44.36
N GLY A 572 1.30 -2.80 -45.23
CA GLY A 572 1.48 -4.16 -45.73
C GLY A 572 2.95 -4.60 -45.63
N GLY A 573 3.20 -5.86 -45.94
CA GLY A 573 4.52 -6.47 -45.85
C GLY A 573 4.48 -7.76 -45.04
N ALA A 574 5.46 -8.63 -45.26
CA ALA A 574 5.46 -9.99 -44.71
C ALA A 574 5.26 -10.03 -43.19
N ASP A 575 5.91 -9.14 -42.43
CA ASP A 575 5.76 -9.08 -40.96
C ASP A 575 4.39 -8.56 -40.51
N VAL A 576 3.79 -7.62 -41.24
CA VAL A 576 2.44 -7.11 -40.95
C VAL A 576 1.39 -8.18 -41.28
N ASP A 577 1.57 -8.87 -42.41
CA ASP A 577 0.69 -9.94 -42.87
C ASP A 577 0.75 -11.15 -41.94
N LYS A 578 1.96 -11.49 -41.43
CA LYS A 578 2.19 -12.50 -40.38
C LYS A 578 1.38 -12.20 -39.12
N VAL A 579 1.47 -10.97 -38.61
CA VAL A 579 0.74 -10.54 -37.40
C VAL A 579 -0.76 -10.50 -37.64
N ARG A 580 -1.21 -10.08 -38.83
CA ARG A 580 -2.63 -10.09 -39.20
C ARG A 580 -3.20 -11.51 -39.23
N ALA A 581 -2.49 -12.43 -39.89
CA ALA A 581 -2.87 -13.84 -39.93
C ALA A 581 -2.92 -14.45 -38.52
N ALA A 582 -1.94 -14.15 -37.66
CA ALA A 582 -1.95 -14.57 -36.26
C ALA A 582 -3.16 -14.04 -35.50
N THR A 583 -3.49 -12.76 -35.67
CA THR A 583 -4.66 -12.13 -35.02
C THR A 583 -5.97 -12.82 -35.41
N ASP A 584 -6.14 -13.11 -36.71
CA ASP A 584 -7.32 -13.81 -37.21
C ASP A 584 -7.42 -15.25 -36.67
N LEU A 585 -6.28 -15.93 -36.51
CA LEU A 585 -6.22 -17.25 -35.88
C LEU A 585 -6.67 -17.20 -34.42
N VAL A 586 -6.20 -16.21 -33.64
CA VAL A 586 -6.63 -16.03 -32.24
C VAL A 586 -8.13 -15.75 -32.17
N LYS A 587 -8.66 -14.82 -32.99
CA LYS A 587 -10.10 -14.48 -33.00
C LYS A 587 -10.98 -15.69 -33.33
N ARG A 588 -10.52 -16.57 -34.25
CA ARG A 588 -11.24 -17.81 -34.58
C ARG A 588 -11.18 -18.85 -33.47
N ALA A 589 -10.02 -19.04 -32.84
CA ALA A 589 -9.82 -20.05 -31.82
C ALA A 589 -10.42 -19.67 -30.45
N ARG A 590 -10.39 -18.37 -30.12
CA ARG A 590 -10.79 -17.80 -28.83
C ARG A 590 -11.58 -16.50 -29.04
N PRO A 591 -12.83 -16.58 -29.53
CA PRO A 591 -13.68 -15.40 -29.76
C PRO A 591 -14.05 -14.64 -28.49
N ASP A 592 -13.84 -15.25 -27.32
CA ASP A 592 -14.00 -14.65 -25.99
C ASP A 592 -12.85 -13.70 -25.62
N LEU A 593 -11.66 -13.84 -26.23
CA LEU A 593 -10.50 -13.01 -25.92
C LEU A 593 -10.57 -11.65 -26.61
N LEU A 594 -10.36 -10.59 -25.83
CA LEU A 594 -10.17 -9.23 -26.35
C LEU A 594 -8.80 -9.15 -27.04
N VAL A 595 -8.79 -9.22 -28.37
CA VAL A 595 -7.56 -9.22 -29.16
C VAL A 595 -7.62 -8.22 -30.32
N GLU A 596 -6.54 -7.47 -30.50
CA GLU A 596 -6.35 -6.54 -31.61
C GLU A 596 -4.95 -6.68 -32.20
N GLY A 597 -4.86 -6.59 -33.53
CA GLY A 597 -3.62 -6.72 -34.26
C GLY A 597 -3.85 -6.69 -35.77
N PRO A 598 -2.86 -6.30 -36.59
CA PRO A 598 -1.61 -5.68 -36.17
C PRO A 598 -1.84 -4.29 -35.57
N ILE A 599 -1.15 -3.96 -34.48
CA ILE A 599 -1.25 -2.67 -33.78
C ILE A 599 0.14 -2.16 -33.37
N GLN A 600 0.38 -0.86 -33.51
CA GLN A 600 1.61 -0.25 -33.00
C GLN A 600 1.59 -0.10 -31.49
N TYR A 601 2.77 -0.07 -30.88
CA TYR A 601 2.91 0.03 -29.42
C TYR A 601 2.23 1.28 -28.85
N ASP A 602 2.39 2.44 -29.50
CA ASP A 602 1.74 3.69 -29.10
C ASP A 602 0.20 3.57 -29.07
N ALA A 603 -0.39 2.98 -30.11
CA ALA A 603 -1.82 2.72 -30.20
C ALA A 603 -2.30 1.66 -29.19
N ALA A 604 -1.44 0.74 -28.78
CA ALA A 604 -1.78 -0.30 -27.80
C ALA A 604 -1.86 0.27 -26.38
N VAL A 605 -0.98 1.20 -26.00
CA VAL A 605 -0.86 1.68 -24.61
C VAL A 605 -1.40 3.10 -24.37
N ASP A 606 -1.47 3.97 -25.38
CA ASP A 606 -1.94 5.35 -25.22
C ASP A 606 -3.38 5.53 -25.70
N ALA A 607 -4.27 5.91 -24.78
CA ALA A 607 -5.70 6.11 -25.09
C ALA A 607 -5.95 7.27 -26.06
N GLY A 608 -5.08 8.29 -26.10
CA GLY A 608 -5.17 9.41 -27.03
C GLY A 608 -4.85 9.00 -28.47
N VAL A 609 -3.75 8.28 -28.66
CA VAL A 609 -3.34 7.72 -29.96
C VAL A 609 -4.35 6.68 -30.44
N ALA A 610 -4.84 5.82 -29.54
CA ALA A 610 -5.84 4.81 -29.84
C ALA A 610 -7.14 5.41 -30.42
N ARG A 611 -7.64 6.52 -29.85
CA ARG A 611 -8.83 7.22 -30.37
C ARG A 611 -8.67 7.66 -31.83
N SER A 612 -7.45 8.01 -32.23
CA SER A 612 -7.16 8.44 -33.60
C SER A 612 -6.91 7.28 -34.56
N LYS A 613 -6.15 6.25 -34.14
CA LYS A 613 -5.74 5.14 -35.03
C LYS A 613 -6.75 3.99 -35.10
N LEU A 614 -7.43 3.67 -33.99
CA LEU A 614 -8.36 2.55 -33.85
C LEU A 614 -9.55 2.92 -32.93
N PRO A 615 -10.41 3.86 -33.35
CA PRO A 615 -11.57 4.27 -32.55
C PRO A 615 -12.52 3.08 -32.30
N GLY A 616 -12.97 2.92 -31.06
CA GLY A 616 -13.93 1.88 -30.67
C GLY A 616 -13.33 0.50 -30.37
N SER A 617 -12.01 0.30 -30.53
CA SER A 617 -11.36 -0.95 -30.11
C SER A 617 -11.41 -1.12 -28.58
N ALA A 618 -11.76 -2.32 -28.13
CA ALA A 618 -11.75 -2.67 -26.72
C ALA A 618 -10.32 -2.91 -26.17
N VAL A 619 -9.32 -2.99 -27.05
CA VAL A 619 -7.91 -3.26 -26.71
C VAL A 619 -7.04 -2.02 -26.86
N ALA A 620 -7.19 -1.25 -27.95
CA ALA A 620 -6.33 -0.10 -28.22
C ALA A 620 -6.38 0.92 -27.07
N GLY A 621 -5.19 1.39 -26.64
CA GLY A 621 -4.99 2.30 -25.51
C GLY A 621 -5.24 1.69 -24.14
N ARG A 622 -5.53 0.39 -24.08
CA ARG A 622 -5.88 -0.36 -22.86
C ARG A 622 -5.24 -1.75 -22.85
N ALA A 623 -4.27 -2.02 -23.71
CA ALA A 623 -3.65 -3.33 -23.81
C ALA A 623 -2.90 -3.68 -22.52
N THR A 624 -3.09 -4.90 -22.03
CA THR A 624 -2.43 -5.44 -20.85
C THR A 624 -1.48 -6.58 -21.20
N VAL A 625 -1.68 -7.20 -22.36
CA VAL A 625 -0.84 -8.28 -22.90
C VAL A 625 -0.32 -7.83 -24.26
N LEU A 626 0.99 -7.67 -24.39
CA LEU A 626 1.66 -7.16 -25.58
C LEU A 626 2.50 -8.26 -26.20
N ILE A 627 2.08 -8.68 -27.40
CA ILE A 627 2.69 -9.79 -28.12
C ILE A 627 3.61 -9.28 -29.22
N PHE A 628 4.91 -9.48 -29.08
CA PHE A 628 5.94 -9.05 -30.02
C PHE A 628 6.03 -9.98 -31.23
N PRO A 629 6.30 -9.44 -32.43
CA PRO A 629 6.33 -10.22 -33.67
C PRO A 629 7.58 -11.10 -33.82
N ASP A 630 8.63 -10.83 -33.05
CA ASP A 630 9.93 -11.52 -33.06
C ASP A 630 10.73 -11.22 -31.78
N LEU A 631 11.76 -12.02 -31.52
CA LEU A 631 12.60 -11.93 -30.31
C LEU A 631 13.46 -10.67 -30.27
N ASN A 632 13.93 -10.16 -31.41
CA ASN A 632 14.78 -8.98 -31.44
C ASN A 632 13.98 -7.75 -30.98
N THR A 633 12.73 -7.63 -31.46
CA THR A 633 11.80 -6.60 -31.00
C THR A 633 11.47 -6.80 -29.52
N GLY A 634 11.02 -8.00 -29.11
CA GLY A 634 10.62 -8.26 -27.73
C GLY A 634 11.74 -8.05 -26.71
N ASN A 635 12.94 -8.61 -26.95
CA ASN A 635 14.06 -8.55 -26.02
C ASN A 635 14.57 -7.12 -25.81
N ASN A 636 14.73 -6.36 -26.89
CA ASN A 636 15.17 -4.97 -26.79
C ASN A 636 14.11 -4.09 -26.12
N THR A 637 12.82 -4.27 -26.46
CA THR A 637 11.77 -3.42 -25.89
C THR A 637 11.59 -3.62 -24.39
N TYR A 638 11.52 -4.85 -23.87
CA TYR A 638 11.33 -5.03 -22.42
C TYR A 638 12.51 -4.47 -21.62
N LYS A 639 13.75 -4.65 -22.11
CA LYS A 639 14.96 -4.11 -21.47
C LYS A 639 15.01 -2.59 -21.53
N ALA A 640 14.64 -2.00 -22.67
CA ALA A 640 14.56 -0.55 -22.81
C ALA A 640 13.54 0.02 -21.81
N VAL A 641 12.34 -0.58 -21.71
CA VAL A 641 11.33 -0.15 -20.74
C VAL A 641 11.82 -0.33 -19.30
N GLN A 642 12.40 -1.48 -18.96
CA GLN A 642 12.98 -1.75 -17.64
C GLN A 642 14.00 -0.67 -17.24
N ARG A 643 14.95 -0.36 -18.12
CA ARG A 643 16.07 0.55 -17.82
C ARG A 643 15.68 2.02 -17.87
N SER A 644 14.85 2.41 -18.83
CA SER A 644 14.49 3.82 -19.03
C SER A 644 13.33 4.28 -18.15
N ALA A 645 12.40 3.39 -17.79
CA ALA A 645 11.25 3.71 -16.95
C ALA A 645 11.42 3.27 -15.48
N GLY A 646 12.54 2.62 -15.12
CA GLY A 646 12.74 2.05 -13.79
C GLY A 646 11.74 0.94 -13.45
N ALA A 647 11.13 0.32 -14.46
CA ALA A 647 10.13 -0.71 -14.27
C ALA A 647 10.76 -1.99 -13.72
N VAL A 648 10.05 -2.70 -12.85
CA VAL A 648 10.48 -4.03 -12.39
C VAL A 648 10.00 -5.06 -13.40
N ALA A 649 10.92 -5.84 -13.97
CA ALA A 649 10.61 -6.89 -14.93
C ALA A 649 10.76 -8.25 -14.24
N ILE A 650 9.66 -8.97 -14.04
CA ILE A 650 9.68 -10.30 -13.44
C ILE A 650 9.58 -11.36 -14.55
N GLY A 651 10.60 -12.21 -14.65
CA GLY A 651 10.70 -13.25 -15.67
C GLY A 651 12.13 -13.47 -16.20
N PRO A 652 12.30 -14.23 -17.29
CA PRO A 652 11.25 -14.76 -18.15
C PRO A 652 10.43 -15.89 -17.49
N VAL A 653 9.11 -15.76 -17.52
CA VAL A 653 8.17 -16.80 -17.11
C VAL A 653 7.88 -17.68 -18.32
N LEU A 654 8.32 -18.94 -18.29
CA LEU A 654 8.02 -19.89 -19.34
C LEU A 654 6.57 -20.36 -19.24
N GLN A 655 5.94 -20.49 -20.41
CA GLN A 655 4.57 -20.92 -20.55
C GLN A 655 4.46 -21.99 -21.64
N GLY A 656 3.51 -22.90 -21.47
CA GLY A 656 3.28 -24.01 -22.40
C GLY A 656 4.06 -25.29 -22.09
N LEU A 657 4.77 -25.38 -20.96
CA LEU A 657 5.41 -26.63 -20.49
C LEU A 657 4.43 -27.48 -19.65
N ASN A 658 4.57 -28.82 -19.70
CA ASN A 658 3.77 -29.73 -18.86
C ASN A 658 3.99 -29.55 -17.35
N LYS A 659 5.19 -29.16 -16.97
CA LYS A 659 5.58 -28.88 -15.59
C LYS A 659 6.41 -27.60 -15.55
N PRO A 660 6.30 -26.80 -14.48
CA PRO A 660 6.88 -25.47 -14.46
C PRO A 660 8.41 -25.51 -14.31
N VAL A 661 9.07 -24.88 -15.27
CA VAL A 661 10.50 -24.60 -15.24
C VAL A 661 10.66 -23.15 -15.69
N ASN A 662 11.39 -22.34 -14.94
CA ASN A 662 11.68 -20.96 -15.31
C ASN A 662 13.17 -20.68 -15.38
N ASP A 663 13.52 -19.73 -16.25
CA ASP A 663 14.88 -19.24 -16.43
C ASP A 663 15.05 -17.89 -15.73
N LEU A 664 16.24 -17.65 -15.20
CA LEU A 664 16.68 -16.39 -14.64
C LEU A 664 17.65 -15.74 -15.62
N SER A 665 17.67 -14.41 -15.63
CA SER A 665 18.78 -13.69 -16.25
C SER A 665 20.04 -13.88 -15.43
N ARG A 666 21.21 -14.02 -16.09
CA ARG A 666 22.51 -13.99 -15.38
C ARG A 666 22.73 -12.71 -14.56
N GLY A 667 22.06 -11.62 -14.93
CA GLY A 667 22.06 -10.36 -14.20
C GLY A 667 20.93 -10.22 -13.17
N ALA A 668 20.23 -11.30 -12.84
CA ALA A 668 19.11 -11.28 -11.89
C ALA A 668 19.58 -10.84 -10.50
N LEU A 669 18.75 -9.99 -9.88
CA LEU A 669 18.88 -9.57 -8.49
C LEU A 669 18.24 -10.62 -7.56
N VAL A 670 18.56 -10.58 -6.27
CA VAL A 670 17.94 -11.46 -5.26
C VAL A 670 16.41 -11.36 -5.29
N ALA A 671 15.87 -10.15 -5.46
CA ALA A 671 14.43 -9.93 -5.59
C ALA A 671 13.83 -10.63 -6.82
N ASP A 672 14.55 -10.66 -7.95
CA ASP A 672 14.10 -11.34 -9.17
C ASP A 672 14.00 -12.86 -8.93
N ILE A 673 14.97 -13.43 -8.23
CA ILE A 673 14.98 -14.86 -7.85
C ILE A 673 13.79 -15.18 -6.95
N VAL A 674 13.57 -14.39 -5.90
CA VAL A 674 12.43 -14.54 -4.97
C VAL A 674 11.11 -14.51 -5.73
N ASN A 675 10.92 -13.53 -6.61
CA ASN A 675 9.70 -13.39 -7.41
C ASN A 675 9.51 -14.56 -8.39
N THR A 676 10.58 -15.03 -9.02
CA THR A 676 10.54 -16.13 -9.99
C THR A 676 10.21 -17.47 -9.30
N VAL A 677 10.75 -17.71 -8.10
CA VAL A 677 10.38 -18.87 -7.29
C VAL A 677 8.92 -18.81 -6.88
N ALA A 678 8.41 -17.65 -6.43
CA ALA A 678 7.00 -17.48 -6.08
C ALA A 678 6.07 -17.75 -7.30
N ILE A 679 6.44 -17.23 -8.47
CA ILE A 679 5.72 -17.51 -9.73
C ILE A 679 5.74 -19.00 -10.06
N THR A 680 6.89 -19.65 -9.93
CA THR A 680 7.04 -21.09 -10.24
C THR A 680 6.21 -21.93 -9.28
N ALA A 681 6.14 -21.55 -8.00
CA ALA A 681 5.29 -22.20 -7.01
C ALA A 681 3.80 -22.05 -7.34
N ILE A 682 3.35 -20.84 -7.71
CA ILE A 682 1.99 -20.62 -8.21
C ILE A 682 1.75 -21.45 -9.48
N GLN A 683 2.74 -21.51 -10.37
CA GLN A 683 2.68 -22.30 -11.60
C GLN A 683 2.43 -23.80 -11.34
N ALA A 684 3.16 -24.34 -10.36
CA ALA A 684 3.06 -25.72 -9.89
C ALA A 684 1.73 -26.03 -9.20
N ALA A 685 1.23 -25.11 -8.37
CA ALA A 685 0.02 -25.31 -7.59
C ALA A 685 -1.21 -25.65 -8.44
N GLU A 686 -1.43 -24.90 -9.52
CA GLU A 686 -2.61 -25.12 -10.36
C GLU A 686 -2.43 -26.30 -11.32
N ALA A 687 -1.19 -26.64 -11.69
CA ALA A 687 -0.92 -27.83 -12.51
C ALA A 687 -1.34 -29.12 -11.76
N ALA A 688 -1.20 -29.15 -10.44
CA ALA A 688 -1.68 -30.25 -9.60
C ALA A 688 -3.22 -30.28 -9.47
N GLY A 689 -3.88 -29.12 -9.47
CA GLY A 689 -5.35 -29.03 -9.42
C GLY A 689 -6.04 -29.46 -10.72
N ALA A 690 -5.39 -29.25 -11.87
CA ALA A 690 -5.92 -29.69 -13.17
C ALA A 690 -5.94 -31.22 -13.34
N THR A 691 -5.13 -31.95 -12.58
CA THR A 691 -5.06 -33.42 -12.62
C THR A 691 -6.10 -34.14 -11.73
N GLU A 692 -6.91 -33.41 -10.94
CA GLU A 692 -7.91 -33.99 -10.03
C GLU A 692 -9.37 -33.98 -10.53
N VAL A 693 -9.64 -33.65 -11.80
CA VAL A 693 -10.97 -33.87 -12.37
C VAL A 693 -11.18 -35.38 -12.53
N PRO A 694 -12.16 -36.01 -11.85
CA PRO A 694 -12.36 -37.45 -11.94
C PRO A 694 -12.74 -37.81 -13.38
N ALA A 695 -12.09 -38.84 -13.92
CA ALA A 695 -12.47 -39.47 -15.17
C ALA A 695 -13.88 -40.09 -15.03
N GLY A 696 -14.90 -39.26 -15.21
CA GLY A 696 -16.30 -39.64 -15.25
C GLY A 696 -16.62 -40.27 -16.60
N ALA A 697 -16.99 -41.55 -16.54
CA ALA A 697 -17.54 -42.41 -17.57
C ALA A 697 -18.16 -41.70 -18.80
N GLY A 698 -17.64 -42.06 -19.97
CA GLY A 698 -18.18 -41.68 -21.28
C GLY A 698 -17.76 -42.66 -22.37
N THR A 699 -17.87 -43.97 -22.12
CA THR A 699 -17.98 -44.94 -23.22
C THR A 699 -19.37 -44.80 -23.82
N ALA A 700 -19.49 -44.10 -24.95
CA ALA A 700 -20.65 -44.20 -25.82
C ALA A 700 -20.18 -44.74 -27.19
N GLU A 701 -20.78 -45.87 -27.52
CA GLU A 701 -20.59 -46.71 -28.69
C GLU A 701 -20.41 -45.98 -30.02
N VAL A 702 -19.43 -46.49 -30.78
CA VAL A 702 -19.40 -46.44 -32.24
C VAL A 702 -20.56 -47.28 -32.77
N ALA A 703 -21.48 -46.66 -33.50
CA ALA A 703 -22.40 -47.37 -34.39
C ALA A 703 -22.56 -46.63 -35.73
N ARG A 704 -21.88 -47.22 -36.73
CA ARG A 704 -21.97 -47.05 -38.20
C ARG A 704 -21.29 -45.85 -38.85
#